data_AF-A0A450U7K9-F1
#
_entry.id   AF-A0A450U7K9-F1
#
_cell.length_a   1.000
_cell.length_b   1.000
_cell.length_c   1.000
_cell.angle_alpha   90.00
_cell.angle_beta   90.00
_cell.angle_gamma   90.00
#
_symmetry.space_group_name_H-M   'P 1'
#
loop_
_entity.id
_entity.type
_entity.pdbx_description
1 polymer ?
#
loop_
_entity_poly.entity_id
_entity_poly.type
_entity_poly.pdbx_seq_one_letter_code
_entity_poly.pdbx_strand_id
1 'polypeptide(L)'
;MPKRNMVVIDGNEAAAHIAYLTNEIIAIYPITPSSPMGEWADEWATSGIRNLWGTVPQVVEMQSEAGAAGTLHGALQAGSLTTSFTASQGLFLMIPNLYKIAGELIPTVLHVSARTVASHGLSIFGDHTDVMACRATGYAMLCASSVQEVMDFALIAQGATLEGRVPILHFFDGFRTSHEVNKVHRPEREIIRALIDDAFVTAHRNRALSSDRPVVRGTTQNSDVFFQSREASNPFYDRMPGIVQAKMDRFATLTDRHYRLFEYVGHPEADRVIILMGSGIGAAEETVQHLVKRGERVGLVKVRLYRPFDSASLLASVPSSVKKIGVLDRTKEPGADGDPLYKDVLSAFAAAYSAGDRPYLPRIVGGRYGIASKEFTPNMVLGVLEELAKEDPQNAFTIGIIDDVTKKSLDWGPAFRTDAARGITNCVFFGLGSDGTVSANKNSIKIINEETENFSQGYFEYDSKKSGAVTRSHLRFGPRPIDSTYLIGEGEANFIACHQPVFLDRYDMLDMAAEDGVFLLNSPSSPDAVWQDLPRSTQQQIIDKHLDFYVVDAYGIAAQAGMGRRINTIMQICFFAISGILDEQKANEKIKTMVTKTYGRKGRHLLDRNFAALDSALDGLHKVDVPGKVTSTFEKPPPVPLDAPSFVRRITGAMIAGRGDAIPVSQLPIDGTWPVGTAAWEKRNLALALPKWEPDLCSHCGKCPLVCPHGAIRSKLFPVALTERAPDGFQHVQIKGKDFEPGLHISYQVAPDDCTGCGLCVEICPIRDKGSSKRKALNMTDSKVYHEQERANWDFFVGLPEYDRARLKETTLKGAMLLQPLFEFSGACVGCGETPYVKLATQLFGDRMIIANATGCSSIFGGNLPTTPFTTNPDGRGPAWANSLFEDNAEFGLGIRVSLDKQAEYARELLTILRGDVGEELATAIIGAEQQAETEIFEQRERVEILRKRLEKIDRPEAHALATVADNLVKKSVWLIGGDGWAYDIGFGGLDHVLASGRNVNILVLDTEVYSNTGGQTSKATPIGAVAKFSVSGKPMKKKDLSLMAMTYGNVYVAQVAFGAKDIQTLRAFLEAESYDGPSLLIAYSPCIAHGVDMSNNLRQQDLAVSSGHWPLFRYDPRRAKQGENPLHMDSPKPSIPYRDFAATETRFNMLAHTHPEDAERYLHDAQRIISSRYHWYAQLARLAVDEKKSEGSQ
;
A
#
# COMPACT_ATOMS: atom_id res chain seq x y z
N MET A 1 35.12 28.52 9.25
CA MET A 1 34.57 27.34 8.53
C MET A 1 33.49 27.84 7.60
N PRO A 2 33.55 27.60 6.28
CA PRO A 2 32.47 28.03 5.40
C PRO A 2 31.19 27.26 5.77
N LYS A 3 30.03 27.93 5.71
CA LYS A 3 28.71 27.32 5.92
C LYS A 3 28.57 26.08 5.01
N ARG A 4 28.78 24.89 5.57
CA ARG A 4 28.67 23.59 4.90
C ARG A 4 27.27 23.43 4.28
N ASN A 5 27.18 22.84 3.08
CA ASN A 5 25.98 22.67 2.24
C ASN A 5 24.95 21.71 2.88
N MET A 6 24.26 22.17 3.93
CA MET A 6 23.23 21.39 4.65
C MET A 6 21.88 21.45 3.92
N VAL A 7 21.20 20.30 3.81
CA VAL A 7 19.87 20.16 3.19
C VAL A 7 18.96 19.30 4.07
N VAL A 8 17.65 19.43 3.89
CA VAL A 8 16.63 18.62 4.59
C VAL A 8 15.96 17.72 3.59
N ILE A 9 16.32 16.43 3.64
CA ILE A 9 15.91 15.43 2.67
C ILE A 9 15.68 14.10 3.40
N ASP A 10 15.06 13.14 2.72
CA ASP A 10 14.95 11.77 3.21
C ASP A 10 16.02 10.84 2.61
N GLY A 11 16.09 9.60 3.11
CA GLY A 11 17.05 8.61 2.62
C GLY A 11 16.90 8.31 1.12
N ASN A 12 15.66 8.28 0.61
CA ASN A 12 15.44 8.04 -0.82
C ASN A 12 16.00 9.19 -1.68
N GLU A 13 15.72 10.45 -1.34
CA GLU A 13 16.27 11.61 -2.05
C GLU A 13 17.81 11.63 -1.96
N ALA A 14 18.37 11.28 -0.80
CA ALA A 14 19.82 11.18 -0.60
C ALA A 14 20.49 10.15 -1.53
N ALA A 15 19.94 8.94 -1.61
CA ALA A 15 20.45 7.89 -2.50
C ALA A 15 20.29 8.28 -3.98
N ALA A 16 19.09 8.75 -4.36
CA ALA A 16 18.79 9.15 -5.73
C ALA A 16 19.73 10.26 -6.20
N HIS A 17 20.04 11.23 -5.35
CA HIS A 17 20.91 12.35 -5.70
C HIS A 17 22.29 11.89 -6.21
N ILE A 18 22.94 10.98 -5.48
CA ILE A 18 24.23 10.44 -5.88
C ILE A 18 24.10 9.49 -7.07
N ALA A 19 23.11 8.60 -7.05
CA ALA A 19 22.86 7.67 -8.13
C ALA A 19 22.67 8.39 -9.47
N TYR A 20 21.89 9.49 -9.47
CA TYR A 20 21.64 10.32 -10.64
C TYR A 20 22.89 11.03 -11.15
N LEU A 21 23.69 11.62 -10.25
CA LEU A 21 24.89 12.34 -10.65
C LEU A 21 25.98 11.42 -11.21
N THR A 22 25.99 10.15 -10.81
CA THR A 22 27.08 9.21 -11.10
C THR A 22 26.75 8.13 -12.14
N ASN A 23 25.56 8.17 -12.73
CA ASN A 23 25.13 7.21 -13.76
C ASN A 23 24.59 7.90 -15.02
N GLU A 24 24.56 7.15 -16.11
CA GLU A 24 24.05 7.57 -17.42
C GLU A 24 22.66 7.00 -17.69
N ILE A 25 22.36 5.82 -17.16
CA ILE A 25 21.08 5.12 -17.31
C ILE A 25 20.56 4.69 -15.94
N ILE A 26 19.24 4.80 -15.74
CA ILE A 26 18.56 4.43 -14.51
C ILE A 26 17.35 3.56 -14.90
N ALA A 27 17.48 2.24 -14.75
CA ALA A 27 16.42 1.29 -15.08
C ALA A 27 15.54 1.05 -13.84
N ILE A 28 14.23 1.26 -13.94
CA ILE A 28 13.35 1.30 -12.76
C ILE A 28 12.06 0.50 -12.94
N TYR A 29 11.48 0.13 -11.81
CA TYR A 29 10.08 -0.28 -11.66
C TYR A 29 9.60 0.16 -10.25
N PRO A 30 8.36 0.62 -10.08
CA PRO A 30 7.91 1.14 -8.79
C PRO A 30 7.54 0.05 -7.80
N ILE A 31 8.18 0.09 -6.63
CA ILE A 31 7.80 -0.70 -5.46
C ILE A 31 8.03 0.13 -4.18
N THR A 32 7.04 0.18 -3.29
CA THR A 32 7.19 0.84 -1.98
C THR A 32 8.19 0.04 -1.13
N PRO A 33 9.12 0.67 -0.38
CA PRO A 33 9.34 2.12 -0.23
C PRO A 33 10.45 2.70 -1.15
N SER A 34 10.85 2.04 -2.23
CA SER A 34 11.94 2.52 -3.12
C SER A 34 11.48 3.44 -4.25
N SER A 35 10.19 3.42 -4.62
CA SER A 35 9.64 4.24 -5.71
C SER A 35 10.09 5.72 -5.71
N PRO A 36 10.15 6.44 -4.56
CA PRO A 36 10.58 7.83 -4.55
C PRO A 36 11.97 8.07 -5.17
N MET A 37 12.89 7.10 -5.12
CA MET A 37 14.21 7.24 -5.76
C MET A 37 14.11 7.36 -7.28
N GLY A 38 13.28 6.52 -7.90
CA GLY A 38 13.02 6.60 -9.34
C GLY A 38 12.26 7.87 -9.71
N GLU A 39 11.36 8.32 -8.84
CA GLU A 39 10.54 9.52 -9.07
C GLU A 39 11.41 10.79 -9.09
N TRP A 40 12.34 10.92 -8.15
CA TRP A 40 13.32 12.00 -8.15
C TRP A 40 14.21 11.98 -9.39
N ALA A 41 14.68 10.79 -9.79
CA ALA A 41 15.49 10.65 -10.99
C ALA A 41 14.74 11.11 -12.25
N ASP A 42 13.46 10.75 -12.40
CA ASP A 42 12.62 11.16 -13.53
C ASP A 42 12.35 12.67 -13.54
N GLU A 43 12.07 13.26 -12.38
CA GLU A 43 11.84 14.70 -12.23
C GLU A 43 13.10 15.50 -12.62
N TRP A 44 14.27 15.08 -12.16
CA TRP A 44 15.54 15.73 -12.50
C TRP A 44 15.92 15.55 -13.97
N ALA A 45 15.65 14.37 -14.55
CA ALA A 45 15.88 14.12 -15.97
C ALA A 45 15.01 15.04 -16.84
N THR A 46 13.72 15.15 -16.51
CA THR A 46 12.79 16.05 -17.21
C THR A 46 13.19 17.52 -17.04
N SER A 47 13.70 17.89 -15.86
CA SER A 47 14.20 19.24 -15.59
C SER A 47 15.55 19.55 -16.26
N GLY A 48 16.13 18.61 -17.01
CA GLY A 48 17.40 18.78 -17.72
C GLY A 48 18.62 18.86 -16.81
N ILE A 49 18.53 18.34 -15.58
CA ILE A 49 19.66 18.33 -14.64
C ILE A 49 20.75 17.39 -15.17
N ARG A 50 21.97 17.88 -15.28
CA ARG A 50 23.10 17.13 -15.87
C ARG A 50 23.90 16.37 -14.81
N ASN A 51 24.24 15.12 -15.10
CA ASN A 51 25.16 14.29 -14.32
C ASN A 51 26.61 14.80 -14.40
N LEU A 52 27.56 14.10 -13.76
CA LEU A 52 28.97 14.51 -13.70
C LEU A 52 29.62 14.73 -15.08
N TRP A 53 29.22 14.00 -16.11
CA TRP A 53 29.75 14.11 -17.47
C TRP A 53 29.00 15.11 -18.36
N GLY A 54 28.08 15.89 -17.78
CA GLY A 54 27.41 16.97 -18.50
C GLY A 54 26.26 16.50 -19.41
N THR A 55 25.81 15.25 -19.28
CA THR A 55 24.62 14.73 -19.96
C THR A 55 23.46 14.53 -18.98
N VAL A 56 22.24 14.42 -19.50
CA VAL A 56 21.04 14.10 -18.70
C VAL A 56 20.90 12.58 -18.64
N PRO A 57 20.89 11.95 -17.44
CA PRO A 57 20.60 10.53 -17.29
C PRO A 57 19.29 10.11 -17.94
N GLN A 58 19.28 8.94 -18.55
CA GLN A 58 18.07 8.34 -19.11
C GLN A 58 17.39 7.44 -18.08
N VAL A 59 16.16 7.80 -17.70
CA VAL A 59 15.30 6.96 -16.85
C VAL A 59 14.44 6.07 -17.73
N VAL A 60 14.42 4.76 -17.43
CA VAL A 60 13.69 3.76 -18.22
C VAL A 60 12.84 2.90 -17.29
N GLU A 61 11.52 3.08 -17.37
CA GLU A 61 10.55 2.21 -16.70
C GLU A 61 10.35 0.91 -17.48
N MET A 62 10.43 -0.22 -16.78
CA MET A 62 10.19 -1.56 -17.34
C MET A 62 8.82 -2.12 -16.94
N GLN A 63 8.47 -3.32 -17.41
CA GLN A 63 7.21 -3.99 -17.04
C GLN A 63 7.22 -4.64 -15.65
N SER A 64 8.41 -4.87 -15.10
CA SER A 64 8.67 -5.47 -13.80
C SER A 64 10.13 -5.25 -13.40
N GLU A 65 10.48 -5.53 -12.16
CA GLU A 65 11.87 -5.52 -11.69
C GLU A 65 12.75 -6.55 -12.41
N ALA A 66 12.20 -7.69 -12.85
CA ALA A 66 12.93 -8.63 -13.69
C ALA A 66 13.34 -7.98 -15.03
N GLY A 67 12.44 -7.20 -15.63
CA GLY A 67 12.74 -6.39 -16.81
C GLY A 67 13.78 -5.31 -16.51
N ALA A 68 13.65 -4.60 -15.39
CA ALA A 68 14.61 -3.58 -14.97
C ALA A 68 16.02 -4.16 -14.75
N ALA A 69 16.13 -5.36 -14.15
CA ALA A 69 17.40 -6.04 -13.96
C ALA A 69 18.03 -6.49 -15.29
N GLY A 70 17.21 -6.94 -16.26
CA GLY A 70 17.68 -7.25 -17.62
C GLY A 70 18.16 -6.00 -18.37
N THR A 71 17.44 -4.89 -18.28
CA THR A 71 17.84 -3.60 -18.86
C THR A 71 19.13 -3.07 -18.21
N LEU A 72 19.23 -3.15 -16.88
CA LEU A 72 20.45 -2.84 -16.12
C LEU A 72 21.63 -3.66 -16.66
N HIS A 73 21.50 -4.98 -16.73
CA HIS A 73 22.55 -5.87 -17.23
C HIS A 73 22.95 -5.55 -18.68
N GLY A 74 21.98 -5.36 -19.58
CA GLY A 74 22.25 -5.02 -20.98
C GLY A 74 22.97 -3.67 -21.16
N ALA A 75 22.55 -2.64 -20.43
CA ALA A 75 23.17 -1.32 -20.46
C ALA A 75 24.62 -1.35 -19.94
N LEU A 76 24.85 -2.09 -18.85
CA LEU A 76 26.19 -2.31 -18.30
C LEU A 76 27.10 -3.06 -19.28
N GLN A 77 26.58 -4.08 -19.97
CA GLN A 77 27.30 -4.79 -21.02
C GLN A 77 27.68 -3.90 -22.22
N ALA A 78 26.84 -2.91 -22.54
CA ALA A 78 27.11 -1.90 -23.56
C ALA A 78 28.07 -0.78 -23.09
N GLY A 79 28.55 -0.83 -21.85
CA GLY A 79 29.57 0.08 -21.32
C GLY A 79 29.04 1.36 -20.69
N SER A 80 27.72 1.52 -20.55
CA SER A 80 27.13 2.64 -19.82
C SER A 80 27.26 2.42 -18.31
N LEU A 81 27.35 3.52 -17.56
CA LEU A 81 27.19 3.50 -16.11
C LEU A 81 25.69 3.46 -15.81
N THR A 82 25.25 2.42 -15.10
CA THR A 82 23.84 2.14 -14.92
C THR A 82 23.54 1.70 -13.50
N THR A 83 22.40 2.15 -12.97
CA THR A 83 21.90 1.84 -11.62
C THR A 83 20.40 1.51 -11.66
N SER A 84 19.87 1.04 -10.53
CA SER A 84 18.46 0.73 -10.33
C SER A 84 18.07 0.92 -8.85
N PHE A 85 16.76 0.98 -8.60
CA PHE A 85 16.15 1.16 -7.28
C PHE A 85 15.10 0.05 -7.06
N THR A 86 15.16 -0.66 -5.94
CA THR A 86 14.19 -1.76 -5.66
C THR A 86 14.05 -2.06 -4.17
N ALA A 87 13.16 -2.99 -3.81
CA ALA A 87 12.93 -3.51 -2.45
C ALA A 87 12.15 -4.83 -2.52
N SER A 88 12.18 -5.66 -1.46
CA SER A 88 11.27 -6.79 -1.23
C SER A 88 11.09 -7.72 -2.45
N GLN A 89 9.84 -7.97 -2.87
CA GLN A 89 9.50 -8.80 -4.03
C GLN A 89 10.23 -8.37 -5.31
N GLY A 90 10.40 -7.05 -5.49
CA GLY A 90 11.11 -6.51 -6.63
C GLY A 90 12.57 -6.98 -6.67
N LEU A 91 13.25 -6.99 -5.53
CA LEU A 91 14.62 -7.48 -5.43
C LEU A 91 14.70 -8.98 -5.74
N PHE A 92 13.70 -9.78 -5.31
CA PHE A 92 13.61 -11.21 -5.64
C PHE A 92 13.57 -11.46 -7.15
N LEU A 93 12.80 -10.65 -7.88
CA LEU A 93 12.71 -10.72 -9.34
C LEU A 93 14.03 -10.34 -10.05
N MET A 94 14.93 -9.62 -9.37
CA MET A 94 16.25 -9.26 -9.91
C MET A 94 17.32 -10.35 -9.71
N ILE A 95 17.17 -11.24 -8.73
CA ILE A 95 18.19 -12.23 -8.30
C ILE A 95 18.86 -12.96 -9.48
N PRO A 96 18.13 -13.48 -10.49
CA PRO A 96 18.78 -14.17 -11.61
C PRO A 96 19.81 -13.32 -12.36
N ASN A 97 19.52 -12.03 -12.56
CA ASN A 97 20.45 -11.10 -13.21
C ASN A 97 21.56 -10.64 -12.26
N LEU A 98 21.34 -10.60 -10.94
CA LEU A 98 22.41 -10.27 -9.99
C LEU A 98 23.57 -11.28 -10.08
N TYR A 99 23.28 -12.59 -10.16
CA TYR A 99 24.32 -13.60 -10.40
C TYR A 99 25.11 -13.36 -11.69
N LYS A 100 24.43 -12.94 -12.76
CA LYS A 100 25.06 -12.64 -14.06
C LYS A 100 25.99 -11.43 -13.97
N ILE A 101 25.50 -10.32 -13.42
CA ILE A 101 26.28 -9.06 -13.30
C ILE A 101 27.50 -9.27 -12.41
N ALA A 102 27.36 -9.97 -11.28
CA ALA A 102 28.47 -10.29 -10.38
C ALA A 102 29.47 -11.28 -11.00
N GLY A 103 28.97 -12.34 -11.66
CA GLY A 103 29.81 -13.33 -12.34
C GLY A 103 30.62 -12.77 -13.50
N GLU A 104 30.15 -11.68 -14.11
CA GLU A 104 30.85 -11.00 -15.21
C GLU A 104 31.72 -9.83 -14.74
N LEU A 105 31.78 -9.59 -13.42
CA LEU A 105 32.59 -8.54 -12.77
C LEU A 105 32.36 -7.17 -13.41
N ILE A 106 31.09 -6.76 -13.43
CA ILE A 106 30.66 -5.49 -14.01
C ILE A 106 30.28 -4.50 -12.89
N PRO A 107 30.91 -3.32 -12.85
CA PRO A 107 30.66 -2.34 -11.79
C PRO A 107 29.27 -1.72 -11.90
N THR A 108 28.52 -1.74 -10.80
CA THR A 108 27.22 -1.07 -10.64
C THR A 108 26.86 -0.98 -9.17
N VAL A 109 25.99 -0.03 -8.81
CA VAL A 109 25.37 0.05 -7.50
C VAL A 109 23.86 -0.15 -7.64
N LEU A 110 23.32 -1.14 -6.94
CA LEU A 110 21.89 -1.34 -6.76
C LEU A 110 21.49 -0.73 -5.41
N HIS A 111 20.55 0.20 -5.42
CA HIS A 111 20.08 0.88 -4.22
C HIS A 111 18.78 0.25 -3.72
N VAL A 112 18.78 -0.23 -2.47
CA VAL A 112 17.67 -0.99 -1.90
C VAL A 112 17.17 -0.35 -0.61
N SER A 113 15.90 0.04 -0.57
CA SER A 113 15.22 0.39 0.68
C SER A 113 14.64 -0.88 1.31
N ALA A 114 15.48 -1.58 2.07
CA ALA A 114 15.27 -2.95 2.54
C ALA A 114 13.89 -3.13 3.22
N ARG A 115 13.12 -4.11 2.76
CA ARG A 115 11.71 -4.32 3.09
C ARG A 115 11.40 -5.80 3.28
N THR A 116 10.46 -6.08 4.20
CA THR A 116 9.91 -7.41 4.45
C THR A 116 9.42 -8.09 3.17
N VAL A 117 9.73 -9.37 3.03
CA VAL A 117 9.20 -10.24 1.97
C VAL A 117 7.84 -10.82 2.41
N ALA A 118 6.84 -10.80 1.54
CA ALA A 118 5.54 -11.37 1.78
C ALA A 118 5.65 -12.87 2.09
N SER A 119 5.03 -13.31 3.19
CA SER A 119 5.06 -14.69 3.67
C SER A 119 3.65 -15.16 4.07
N HIS A 120 3.31 -15.10 5.36
CA HIS A 120 1.94 -15.29 5.85
C HIS A 120 1.03 -14.08 5.58
N GLY A 121 1.64 -12.95 5.22
CA GLY A 121 0.97 -11.71 4.84
C GLY A 121 1.97 -10.78 4.17
N LEU A 122 1.46 -9.77 3.48
CA LEU A 122 2.26 -8.71 2.88
C LEU A 122 2.57 -7.62 3.91
N SER A 123 3.82 -7.16 3.94
CA SER A 123 4.21 -5.95 4.65
C SER A 123 4.94 -5.01 3.70
N ILE A 124 4.62 -3.72 3.77
CA ILE A 124 5.37 -2.68 3.05
C ILE A 124 6.59 -2.19 3.83
N PHE A 125 6.70 -2.58 5.11
CA PHE A 125 7.62 -2.02 6.08
C PHE A 125 9.01 -2.67 6.06
N GLY A 126 9.97 -2.02 6.73
CA GLY A 126 11.39 -2.29 6.60
C GLY A 126 11.90 -3.44 7.47
N ASP A 127 12.61 -4.36 6.86
CA ASP A 127 13.54 -5.31 7.49
C ASP A 127 14.55 -5.80 6.44
N HIS A 128 15.45 -6.73 6.78
CA HIS A 128 16.54 -7.16 5.90
C HIS A 128 16.27 -8.46 5.16
N THR A 129 15.05 -9.00 5.21
CA THR A 129 14.74 -10.32 4.61
C THR A 129 15.00 -10.36 3.11
N ASP A 130 14.76 -9.25 2.41
CA ASP A 130 15.02 -9.12 0.98
C ASP A 130 16.51 -9.11 0.64
N VAL A 131 17.30 -8.26 1.29
CA VAL A 131 18.74 -8.16 1.05
C VAL A 131 19.47 -9.43 1.50
N MET A 132 19.00 -10.11 2.54
CA MET A 132 19.57 -11.38 3.01
C MET A 132 19.32 -12.54 2.03
N ALA A 133 18.28 -12.47 1.20
CA ALA A 133 18.08 -13.41 0.10
C ALA A 133 19.12 -13.25 -1.03
N CYS A 134 19.76 -12.07 -1.12
CA CYS A 134 20.78 -11.76 -2.12
C CYS A 134 22.22 -12.06 -1.67
N ARG A 135 22.46 -12.47 -0.42
CA ARG A 135 23.81 -12.62 0.15
C ARG A 135 24.74 -13.60 -0.57
N ALA A 136 24.18 -14.52 -1.36
CA ALA A 136 24.92 -15.53 -2.13
C ALA A 136 25.16 -15.14 -3.61
N THR A 137 24.58 -14.02 -4.07
CA THR A 137 24.63 -13.60 -5.49
C THR A 137 26.02 -13.20 -5.99
N GLY A 138 26.94 -12.89 -5.08
CA GLY A 138 28.24 -12.29 -5.41
C GLY A 138 28.22 -10.75 -5.41
N TYR A 139 27.10 -10.10 -5.06
CA TYR A 139 27.14 -8.67 -4.78
C TYR A 139 27.86 -8.41 -3.46
N ALA A 140 28.69 -7.37 -3.42
CA ALA A 140 29.09 -6.77 -2.16
C ALA A 140 27.88 -6.07 -1.53
N MET A 141 27.80 -6.00 -0.20
CA MET A 141 26.63 -5.46 0.51
C MET A 141 27.09 -4.40 1.50
N LEU A 142 26.67 -3.15 1.27
CA LEU A 142 27.02 -1.99 2.08
C LEU A 142 25.75 -1.41 2.72
N CYS A 143 25.70 -1.41 4.06
CA CYS A 143 24.55 -1.02 4.85
C CYS A 143 24.72 0.39 5.43
N ALA A 144 23.78 1.30 5.13
CA ALA A 144 23.67 2.61 5.76
C ALA A 144 22.65 2.59 6.91
N SER A 145 22.98 3.26 8.02
CA SER A 145 22.14 3.33 9.23
C SER A 145 21.45 4.67 9.46
N SER A 146 21.77 5.70 8.68
CA SER A 146 21.14 7.03 8.77
C SER A 146 21.01 7.68 7.39
N VAL A 147 20.21 8.74 7.26
CA VAL A 147 20.06 9.50 6.01
C VAL A 147 21.40 10.07 5.53
N GLN A 148 22.27 10.50 6.45
CA GLN A 148 23.61 10.99 6.12
C GLN A 148 24.48 9.85 5.56
N GLU A 149 24.46 8.67 6.18
CA GLU A 149 25.20 7.52 5.69
C GLU A 149 24.67 7.05 4.33
N VAL A 150 23.36 7.16 4.05
CA VAL A 150 22.81 6.84 2.72
C VAL A 150 23.45 7.71 1.64
N MET A 151 23.55 9.03 1.87
CA MET A 151 24.23 9.95 0.94
C MET A 151 25.70 9.55 0.73
N ASP A 152 26.43 9.32 1.83
CA ASP A 152 27.86 9.10 1.78
C ASP A 152 28.20 7.72 1.19
N PHE A 153 27.47 6.67 1.58
CA PHE A 153 27.70 5.29 1.15
C PHE A 153 27.23 5.05 -0.29
N ALA A 154 26.24 5.78 -0.79
CA ALA A 154 25.93 5.76 -2.21
C ALA A 154 27.15 6.19 -3.05
N LEU A 155 27.89 7.22 -2.60
CA LEU A 155 29.05 7.73 -3.32
C LEU A 155 30.28 6.82 -3.13
N ILE A 156 30.53 6.37 -1.91
CA ILE A 156 31.61 5.42 -1.61
C ILE A 156 31.41 4.11 -2.39
N ALA A 157 30.17 3.59 -2.46
CA ALA A 157 29.85 2.40 -3.23
C ALA A 157 30.16 2.60 -4.72
N GLN A 158 29.76 3.73 -5.31
CA GLN A 158 30.02 3.99 -6.72
C GLN A 158 31.53 4.07 -7.01
N GLY A 159 32.30 4.75 -6.16
CA GLY A 159 33.77 4.79 -6.31
C GLY A 159 34.42 3.43 -6.14
N ALA A 160 33.97 2.63 -5.16
CA ALA A 160 34.52 1.32 -4.85
C ALA A 160 34.20 0.28 -5.93
N THR A 161 32.96 0.26 -6.45
CA THR A 161 32.56 -0.72 -7.48
C THR A 161 33.34 -0.50 -8.77
N LEU A 162 33.58 0.75 -9.18
CA LEU A 162 34.35 1.07 -10.39
C LEU A 162 35.79 0.52 -10.32
N GLU A 163 36.44 0.66 -9.16
CA GLU A 163 37.79 0.16 -8.92
C GLU A 163 37.84 -1.37 -8.75
N GLY A 164 36.98 -1.91 -7.91
CA GLY A 164 36.96 -3.33 -7.56
C GLY A 164 36.27 -4.24 -8.57
N ARG A 165 35.47 -3.68 -9.49
CA ARG A 165 34.60 -4.36 -10.46
C ARG A 165 33.50 -5.26 -9.89
N VAL A 166 33.48 -5.47 -8.57
CA VAL A 166 32.40 -6.19 -7.89
C VAL A 166 31.20 -5.25 -7.76
N PRO A 167 30.00 -5.64 -8.22
CA PRO A 167 28.81 -4.82 -8.06
C PRO A 167 28.39 -4.75 -6.58
N ILE A 168 27.80 -3.63 -6.18
CA ILE A 168 27.46 -3.34 -4.79
C ILE A 168 25.95 -3.18 -4.63
N LEU A 169 25.38 -3.89 -3.66
CA LEU A 169 24.05 -3.68 -3.13
C LEU A 169 24.19 -2.70 -1.96
N HIS A 170 23.86 -1.43 -2.20
CA HIS A 170 23.80 -0.40 -1.17
C HIS A 170 22.38 -0.37 -0.59
N PHE A 171 22.23 -0.69 0.70
CA PHE A 171 20.91 -0.78 1.32
C PHE A 171 20.80 -0.01 2.62
N PHE A 172 19.56 0.37 2.93
CA PHE A 172 19.15 1.10 4.12
C PHE A 172 17.69 0.76 4.44
N ASP A 173 17.28 0.96 5.69
CA ASP A 173 16.01 0.42 6.17
C ASP A 173 14.79 1.12 5.54
N GLY A 174 13.89 0.33 4.97
CA GLY A 174 12.61 0.76 4.42
C GLY A 174 11.76 1.47 5.47
N PHE A 175 11.15 2.59 5.08
CA PHE A 175 10.53 3.60 5.95
C PHE A 175 11.48 4.25 6.96
N ARG A 176 12.06 3.47 7.89
CA ARG A 176 12.82 3.96 9.05
C ARG A 176 13.99 4.86 8.69
N THR A 177 14.64 4.63 7.55
CA THR A 177 15.67 5.51 6.99
C THR A 177 15.24 6.11 5.65
N SER A 178 14.64 5.32 4.77
CA SER A 178 14.24 5.80 3.43
C SER A 178 13.24 6.96 3.44
N HIS A 179 12.38 7.07 4.46
CA HIS A 179 11.33 8.10 4.60
C HIS A 179 11.52 9.00 5.82
N GLU A 180 12.55 8.76 6.63
CA GLU A 180 12.94 9.70 7.67
C GLU A 180 13.54 10.93 7.02
N VAL A 181 12.98 12.09 7.33
CA VAL A 181 13.50 13.39 6.89
C VAL A 181 14.52 13.85 7.92
N ASN A 182 15.74 14.14 7.49
CA ASN A 182 16.82 14.57 8.38
C ASN A 182 17.63 15.72 7.75
N LYS A 183 18.29 16.53 8.59
CA LYS A 183 19.20 17.60 8.16
C LYS A 183 20.58 16.99 7.90
N VAL A 184 20.96 16.87 6.63
CA VAL A 184 22.21 16.21 6.21
C VAL A 184 23.15 17.13 5.45
N HIS A 185 24.43 16.81 5.51
CA HIS A 185 25.48 17.42 4.72
C HIS A 185 25.49 16.81 3.32
N ARG A 186 25.16 17.61 2.30
CA ARG A 186 25.25 17.21 0.90
C ARG A 186 26.67 17.44 0.36
N PRO A 187 27.36 16.40 -0.16
CA PRO A 187 28.66 16.60 -0.82
C PRO A 187 28.54 17.58 -1.98
N GLU A 188 29.51 18.48 -2.11
CA GLU A 188 29.63 19.35 -3.29
C GLU A 188 30.00 18.51 -4.52
N ARG A 189 29.66 19.00 -5.71
CA ARG A 189 29.88 18.26 -6.96
C ARG A 189 31.35 17.93 -7.19
N GLU A 190 32.25 18.79 -6.72
CA GLU A 190 33.70 18.66 -6.73
C GLU A 190 34.17 17.47 -5.87
N ILE A 191 33.54 17.27 -4.71
CA ILE A 191 33.82 16.11 -3.84
C ILE A 191 33.34 14.83 -4.50
N ILE A 192 32.13 14.83 -5.06
CA ILE A 192 31.58 13.68 -5.81
C ILE A 192 32.54 13.34 -6.96
N ARG A 193 32.97 14.35 -7.72
CA ARG A 193 33.90 14.17 -8.83
C ARG A 193 35.26 13.64 -8.37
N ALA A 194 35.79 14.12 -7.24
CA ALA A 194 37.09 13.70 -6.72
C ALA A 194 37.12 12.25 -6.21
N LEU A 195 35.96 11.64 -5.92
CA LEU A 195 35.87 10.22 -5.53
C LEU A 195 35.68 9.27 -6.73
N ILE A 196 35.26 9.79 -7.88
CA ILE A 196 35.08 9.01 -9.12
C ILE A 196 36.30 9.15 -10.02
N ASP A 197 37.07 8.08 -10.16
CA ASP A 197 38.23 8.03 -11.04
C ASP A 197 37.84 7.64 -12.48
N ASP A 198 38.08 8.54 -13.42
CA ASP A 198 37.79 8.37 -14.85
C ASP A 198 38.57 7.22 -15.50
N ALA A 199 39.71 6.81 -14.93
CA ALA A 199 40.45 5.66 -15.43
C ALA A 199 39.61 4.39 -15.33
N PHE A 200 38.87 4.22 -14.22
CA PHE A 200 37.99 3.07 -14.03
C PHE A 200 36.72 3.15 -14.88
N VAL A 201 36.16 4.35 -15.08
CA VAL A 201 35.05 4.57 -16.03
C VAL A 201 35.48 4.22 -17.46
N THR A 202 36.67 4.66 -17.87
CA THR A 202 37.25 4.34 -19.17
C THR A 202 37.51 2.84 -19.30
N ALA A 203 38.00 2.20 -18.24
CA ALA A 203 38.21 0.75 -18.23
C ALA A 203 36.89 -0.04 -18.37
N HIS A 204 35.79 0.42 -17.74
CA HIS A 204 34.45 -0.15 -17.93
C HIS A 204 34.01 -0.05 -19.39
N ARG A 205 34.06 1.15 -19.97
CA ARG A 205 33.71 1.39 -21.39
C ARG A 205 34.55 0.56 -22.35
N ASN A 206 35.84 0.37 -22.08
CA ASN A 206 36.73 -0.44 -22.92
C ASN A 206 36.43 -1.94 -22.86
N ARG A 207 35.65 -2.41 -21.88
CA ARG A 207 35.15 -3.78 -21.80
C ARG A 207 33.73 -3.92 -22.35
N ALA A 208 33.14 -2.90 -22.96
CA ALA A 208 31.79 -3.00 -23.53
C ALA A 208 31.71 -4.01 -24.69
N LEU A 209 30.52 -4.57 -24.91
CA LEU A 209 30.18 -5.23 -26.17
C LEU A 209 30.16 -4.19 -27.30
N SER A 210 30.91 -4.44 -28.36
CA SER A 210 30.99 -3.58 -29.54
C SER A 210 31.27 -4.43 -30.77
N SER A 211 30.58 -4.16 -31.88
CA SER A 211 30.85 -4.81 -33.17
C SER A 211 32.25 -4.52 -33.70
N ASP A 212 32.86 -3.41 -33.27
CA ASP A 212 34.20 -2.99 -33.70
C ASP A 212 35.30 -3.75 -32.94
N ARG A 213 34.97 -4.30 -31.76
CA ARG A 213 35.85 -5.08 -30.88
C ARG A 213 35.07 -6.25 -30.28
N PRO A 214 34.62 -7.21 -31.10
CA PRO A 214 33.65 -8.20 -30.67
C PRO A 214 34.27 -9.19 -29.66
N VAL A 215 33.49 -9.53 -28.64
CA VAL A 215 33.79 -10.57 -27.65
C VAL A 215 32.53 -11.40 -27.41
N VAL A 216 32.69 -12.61 -26.85
CA VAL A 216 31.57 -13.47 -26.45
C VAL A 216 31.50 -13.53 -24.92
N ARG A 217 30.29 -13.40 -24.36
CA ARG A 217 30.00 -13.47 -22.92
C ARG A 217 28.78 -14.34 -22.66
N GLY A 218 28.65 -14.85 -21.43
CA GLY A 218 27.53 -15.71 -21.06
C GLY A 218 27.53 -17.05 -21.81
N THR A 219 28.70 -17.62 -22.04
CA THR A 219 28.84 -18.91 -22.73
C THR A 219 28.21 -20.05 -21.93
N THR A 220 27.90 -21.15 -22.61
CA THR A 220 27.64 -22.44 -21.97
C THR A 220 28.97 -23.15 -21.72
N GLN A 221 29.19 -23.64 -20.50
CA GLN A 221 30.42 -24.32 -20.11
C GLN A 221 30.10 -25.70 -19.53
N ASN A 222 30.95 -26.68 -19.85
CA ASN A 222 30.88 -28.02 -19.26
C ASN A 222 31.57 -28.04 -17.89
N SER A 223 31.47 -29.17 -17.19
CA SER A 223 32.08 -29.39 -15.87
C SER A 223 33.62 -29.35 -15.88
N ASP A 224 34.25 -29.49 -17.04
CA ASP A 224 35.70 -29.47 -17.23
C ASP A 224 36.34 -28.09 -17.02
N VAL A 225 35.58 -26.99 -17.19
CA VAL A 225 36.09 -25.61 -17.06
C VAL A 225 35.24 -24.69 -16.19
N PHE A 226 33.99 -25.04 -15.88
CA PHE A 226 33.08 -24.16 -15.15
C PHE A 226 33.59 -23.84 -13.74
N PHE A 227 34.06 -24.85 -13.00
CA PHE A 227 34.52 -24.64 -11.62
C PHE A 227 35.76 -23.73 -11.59
N GLN A 228 36.75 -24.00 -12.45
CA GLN A 228 37.95 -23.16 -12.57
C GLN A 228 37.59 -21.72 -12.96
N SER A 229 36.63 -21.55 -13.88
CA SER A 229 36.15 -20.22 -14.29
C SER A 229 35.45 -19.47 -13.14
N ARG A 230 34.72 -20.19 -12.28
CA ARG A 230 34.02 -19.59 -11.13
C ARG A 230 34.98 -19.08 -10.07
N GLU A 231 36.05 -19.84 -9.78
CA GLU A 231 37.11 -19.49 -8.82
C GLU A 231 38.07 -18.41 -9.34
N ALA A 232 38.16 -18.21 -10.66
CA ALA A 232 39.01 -17.17 -11.25
C ALA A 232 38.64 -15.74 -10.80
N SER A 233 37.44 -15.56 -10.25
CA SER A 233 36.96 -14.27 -9.73
C SER A 233 37.47 -13.93 -8.32
N ASN A 234 38.02 -14.89 -7.56
CA ASN A 234 38.39 -14.72 -6.15
C ASN A 234 39.27 -13.48 -5.87
N PRO A 235 40.33 -13.18 -6.66
CA PRO A 235 41.18 -12.00 -6.41
C PRO A 235 40.46 -10.65 -6.47
N PHE A 236 39.28 -10.57 -7.09
CA PHE A 236 38.45 -9.36 -7.07
C PHE A 236 37.71 -9.22 -5.74
N TYR A 237 37.18 -10.31 -5.20
CA TYR A 237 36.48 -10.34 -3.92
C TYR A 237 37.44 -10.16 -2.75
N ASP A 238 38.61 -10.81 -2.77
CA ASP A 238 39.62 -10.73 -1.70
C ASP A 238 40.12 -9.28 -1.48
N ARG A 239 40.23 -8.49 -2.55
CA ARG A 239 40.67 -7.09 -2.47
C ARG A 239 39.55 -6.12 -2.14
N MET A 240 38.29 -6.52 -2.27
CA MET A 240 37.16 -5.61 -2.17
C MET A 240 37.05 -4.92 -0.79
N PRO A 241 37.22 -5.61 0.36
CA PRO A 241 37.23 -4.94 1.67
C PRO A 241 38.24 -3.79 1.76
N GLY A 242 39.47 -4.02 1.30
CA GLY A 242 40.52 -3.00 1.28
C GLY A 242 40.19 -1.82 0.37
N ILE A 243 39.58 -2.07 -0.80
CA ILE A 243 39.13 -1.01 -1.71
C ILE A 243 38.03 -0.16 -1.05
N VAL A 244 37.04 -0.79 -0.42
CA VAL A 244 35.97 -0.06 0.28
C VAL A 244 36.54 0.80 1.40
N GLN A 245 37.44 0.25 2.23
CA GLN A 245 38.10 1.01 3.30
C GLN A 245 38.90 2.19 2.74
N ALA A 246 39.68 1.98 1.67
CA ALA A 246 40.43 3.06 1.03
C ALA A 246 39.51 4.18 0.48
N LYS A 247 38.32 3.84 -0.04
CA LYS A 247 37.32 4.84 -0.46
C LYS A 247 36.71 5.56 0.73
N MET A 248 36.46 4.88 1.85
CA MET A 248 36.03 5.52 3.11
C MET A 248 37.09 6.52 3.61
N ASP A 249 38.37 6.13 3.60
CA ASP A 249 39.49 7.00 4.05
C ASP A 249 39.67 8.20 3.12
N ARG A 250 39.53 7.99 1.80
CA ARG A 250 39.57 9.07 0.81
C ARG A 250 38.40 10.03 1.01
N PHE A 251 37.21 9.50 1.25
CA PHE A 251 36.03 10.30 1.54
C PHE A 251 36.20 11.14 2.81
N ALA A 252 36.80 10.55 3.85
CA ALA A 252 37.14 11.26 5.08
C ALA A 252 38.13 12.41 4.84
N THR A 253 39.14 12.20 3.99
CA THR A 253 40.08 13.27 3.59
C THR A 253 39.37 14.45 2.89
N LEU A 254 38.30 14.18 2.15
CA LEU A 254 37.54 15.18 1.41
C LEU A 254 36.45 15.87 2.24
N THR A 255 35.94 15.22 3.29
CA THR A 255 34.71 15.64 3.98
C THR A 255 34.80 15.71 5.49
N ASP A 256 35.86 15.16 6.08
CA ASP A 256 36.08 14.95 7.51
C ASP A 256 35.08 13.96 8.17
N ARG A 257 34.37 13.16 7.37
CA ARG A 257 33.50 12.08 7.86
C ARG A 257 34.19 10.73 7.70
N HIS A 258 34.48 10.08 8.81
CA HIS A 258 35.29 8.87 8.90
C HIS A 258 34.40 7.64 9.05
N TYR A 259 34.68 6.59 8.28
CA TYR A 259 33.94 5.33 8.32
C TYR A 259 34.89 4.14 8.30
N ARG A 260 34.43 3.01 8.84
CA ARG A 260 35.14 1.72 8.79
C ARG A 260 34.20 0.61 8.34
N LEU A 261 34.76 -0.48 7.82
CA LEU A 261 33.97 -1.68 7.46
C LEU A 261 33.16 -2.21 8.65
N PHE A 262 33.80 -2.23 9.82
CA PHE A 262 33.22 -2.51 11.13
C PHE A 262 33.70 -1.42 12.08
N GLU A 263 32.76 -0.72 12.71
CA GLU A 263 33.05 0.43 13.57
C GLU A 263 32.63 0.14 15.01
N TYR A 264 33.56 0.31 15.95
CA TYR A 264 33.31 0.11 17.38
C TYR A 264 33.05 1.43 18.09
N VAL A 265 32.01 1.46 18.92
CA VAL A 265 31.72 2.54 19.86
C VAL A 265 31.40 1.93 21.22
N GLY A 266 32.04 2.42 22.28
CA GLY A 266 31.78 1.92 23.63
C GLY A 266 32.97 2.09 24.57
N HIS A 267 32.90 1.42 25.72
CA HIS A 267 34.00 1.40 26.67
C HIS A 267 35.24 0.68 26.07
N PRO A 268 36.47 1.21 26.18
CA PRO A 268 37.67 0.54 25.63
C PRO A 268 37.91 -0.86 26.21
N GLU A 269 37.46 -1.08 27.44
CA GLU A 269 37.50 -2.38 28.13
C GLU A 269 36.10 -3.01 28.30
N ALA A 270 35.25 -2.93 27.27
CA ALA A 270 33.91 -3.52 27.32
C ALA A 270 33.96 -5.04 27.55
N ASP A 271 33.08 -5.55 28.41
CA ASP A 271 32.91 -6.99 28.62
C ASP A 271 31.73 -7.60 27.83
N ARG A 272 30.80 -6.74 27.40
CA ARG A 272 29.59 -7.09 26.64
C ARG A 272 29.45 -6.16 25.44
N VAL A 273 29.17 -6.72 24.26
CA VAL A 273 29.01 -5.96 23.02
C VAL A 273 27.78 -6.41 22.23
N ILE A 274 27.09 -5.46 21.62
CA ILE A 274 26.07 -5.74 20.60
C ILE A 274 26.68 -5.56 19.21
N ILE A 275 26.35 -6.45 18.27
CA ILE A 275 26.72 -6.34 16.85
C ILE A 275 25.44 -6.31 16.02
N LEU A 276 25.25 -5.25 15.22
CA LEU A 276 24.11 -5.14 14.33
C LEU A 276 24.41 -4.28 13.10
N MET A 277 23.46 -4.28 12.16
CA MET A 277 23.47 -3.44 10.95
C MET A 277 22.14 -2.68 10.80
N GLY A 278 22.15 -1.62 10.01
CA GLY A 278 20.96 -0.81 9.72
C GLY A 278 20.61 0.20 10.80
N SER A 279 19.40 0.76 10.71
CA SER A 279 18.95 1.91 11.51
C SER A 279 18.83 1.64 13.00
N GLY A 280 18.75 0.37 13.44
CA GLY A 280 18.76 0.03 14.87
C GLY A 280 20.01 0.54 15.60
N ILE A 281 21.06 0.89 14.86
CA ILE A 281 22.29 1.48 15.37
C ILE A 281 22.04 2.81 16.09
N GLY A 282 21.07 3.62 15.65
CA GLY A 282 20.74 4.89 16.31
C GLY A 282 20.35 4.67 17.78
N ALA A 283 19.33 3.84 18.02
CA ALA A 283 18.93 3.46 19.38
C ALA A 283 20.05 2.78 20.17
N ALA A 284 20.83 1.90 19.52
CA ALA A 284 21.90 1.16 20.17
C ALA A 284 23.05 2.06 20.64
N GLU A 285 23.49 2.97 19.78
CA GLU A 285 24.58 3.91 20.07
C GLU A 285 24.19 4.90 21.15
N GLU A 286 22.99 5.49 21.09
CA GLU A 286 22.49 6.38 22.14
C GLU A 286 22.47 5.68 23.51
N THR A 287 22.06 4.41 23.55
CA THR A 287 22.01 3.60 24.77
C THR A 287 23.40 3.29 25.31
N VAL A 288 24.30 2.80 24.44
CA VAL A 288 25.68 2.49 24.83
C VAL A 288 26.39 3.74 25.35
N GLN A 289 26.26 4.89 24.67
CA GLN A 289 26.87 6.13 25.13
C GLN A 289 26.31 6.59 26.49
N HIS A 290 25.00 6.43 26.72
CA HIS A 290 24.38 6.75 28.01
C HIS A 290 24.91 5.88 29.15
N LEU A 291 25.07 4.58 28.91
CA LEU A 291 25.55 3.60 29.90
C LEU A 291 27.06 3.75 30.17
N VAL A 292 27.87 3.95 29.13
CA VAL A 292 29.32 4.17 29.26
C VAL A 292 29.62 5.43 30.10
N LYS A 293 28.85 6.52 29.91
CA LYS A 293 28.94 7.71 30.77
C LYS A 293 28.64 7.44 32.25
N ARG A 294 27.96 6.34 32.55
CA ARG A 294 27.61 5.87 33.90
C ARG A 294 28.50 4.72 34.38
N GLY A 295 29.59 4.42 33.67
CA GLY A 295 30.60 3.45 34.08
C GLY A 295 30.36 2.00 33.63
N GLU A 296 29.30 1.74 32.86
CA GLU A 296 29.04 0.41 32.30
C GLU A 296 30.07 0.05 31.21
N ARG A 297 30.56 -1.20 31.27
CA ARG A 297 31.55 -1.73 30.32
C ARG A 297 30.88 -2.37 29.11
N VAL A 298 30.11 -1.57 28.37
CA VAL A 298 29.35 -2.02 27.20
C VAL A 298 29.87 -1.39 25.91
N GLY A 299 29.59 -2.04 24.78
CA GLY A 299 29.93 -1.52 23.45
C GLY A 299 28.99 -1.97 22.34
N LEU A 300 29.21 -1.38 21.17
CA LEU A 300 28.49 -1.61 19.93
C LEU A 300 29.48 -1.77 18.78
N VAL A 301 29.29 -2.78 17.94
CA VAL A 301 29.92 -2.87 16.61
C VAL A 301 28.86 -2.61 15.55
N LYS A 302 29.11 -1.58 14.76
CA LYS A 302 28.30 -1.18 13.61
C LYS A 302 28.85 -1.90 12.37
N VAL A 303 28.03 -2.75 11.76
CA VAL A 303 28.41 -3.45 10.52
C VAL A 303 28.05 -2.59 9.32
N ARG A 304 29.06 -2.15 8.55
CA ARG A 304 28.86 -1.33 7.33
C ARG A 304 28.98 -2.19 6.09
N LEU A 305 30.13 -2.84 5.90
CA LEU A 305 30.33 -3.79 4.80
C LEU A 305 29.97 -5.20 5.28
N TYR A 306 28.77 -5.69 4.92
CA TYR A 306 28.32 -7.03 5.25
C TYR A 306 28.88 -8.10 4.29
N ARG A 307 29.07 -7.75 3.00
CA ARG A 307 29.71 -8.61 2.01
C ARG A 307 30.70 -7.83 1.14
N PRO A 308 31.88 -8.39 0.81
CA PRO A 308 32.49 -9.57 1.42
C PRO A 308 32.70 -9.37 2.94
N PHE A 309 32.49 -10.43 3.71
CA PHE A 309 32.55 -10.37 5.17
C PHE A 309 34.00 -10.49 5.63
N ASP A 310 34.66 -9.36 5.91
CA ASP A 310 36.05 -9.34 6.31
C ASP A 310 36.23 -9.64 7.81
N SER A 311 36.45 -10.92 8.12
CA SER A 311 36.58 -11.41 9.49
C SER A 311 37.73 -10.73 10.26
N ALA A 312 38.82 -10.38 9.56
CA ALA A 312 39.96 -9.72 10.18
C ALA A 312 39.59 -8.32 10.70
N SER A 313 38.94 -7.48 9.89
CA SER A 313 38.47 -6.16 10.31
C SER A 313 37.42 -6.24 11.43
N LEU A 314 36.51 -7.22 11.39
CA LEU A 314 35.57 -7.44 12.49
C LEU A 314 36.32 -7.73 13.80
N LEU A 315 37.21 -8.72 13.81
CA LEU A 315 37.94 -9.13 15.00
C LEU A 315 38.81 -8.01 15.57
N ALA A 316 39.41 -7.19 14.69
CA ALA A 316 40.20 -6.02 15.05
C ALA A 316 39.36 -4.87 15.63
N SER A 317 38.07 -4.77 15.28
CA SER A 317 37.16 -3.78 15.84
C SER A 317 36.70 -4.11 17.26
N VAL A 318 36.68 -5.40 17.64
CA VAL A 318 36.15 -5.85 18.93
C VAL A 318 37.25 -5.88 20.01
N PRO A 319 37.09 -5.17 21.14
CA PRO A 319 38.07 -5.19 22.23
C PRO A 319 38.38 -6.62 22.71
N SER A 320 39.64 -6.84 23.12
CA SER A 320 40.10 -8.15 23.61
C SER A 320 39.48 -8.55 24.95
N SER A 321 38.89 -7.61 25.69
CA SER A 321 38.23 -7.78 26.97
C SER A 321 36.80 -8.34 26.88
N VAL A 322 36.22 -8.36 25.67
CA VAL A 322 34.83 -8.79 25.45
C VAL A 322 34.66 -10.27 25.76
N LYS A 323 33.69 -10.57 26.63
CA LYS A 323 33.36 -11.94 27.06
C LYS A 323 32.06 -12.44 26.45
N LYS A 324 31.12 -11.53 26.13
CA LYS A 324 29.79 -11.87 25.63
C LYS A 324 29.37 -10.93 24.50
N ILE A 325 28.75 -11.51 23.48
CA ILE A 325 28.34 -10.80 22.27
C ILE A 325 26.88 -11.13 21.97
N GLY A 326 26.04 -10.10 21.79
CA GLY A 326 24.69 -10.22 21.26
C GLY A 326 24.66 -9.77 19.80
N VAL A 327 24.32 -10.66 18.88
CA VAL A 327 24.19 -10.33 17.45
C VAL A 327 22.72 -10.17 17.11
N LEU A 328 22.35 -9.02 16.56
CA LEU A 328 20.96 -8.71 16.23
C LEU A 328 20.73 -8.72 14.72
N ASP A 329 19.89 -9.65 14.28
CA ASP A 329 19.44 -9.79 12.91
C ASP A 329 18.06 -9.16 12.73
N ARG A 330 17.92 -8.32 11.69
CA ARG A 330 16.63 -7.73 11.30
C ARG A 330 15.94 -8.60 10.24
N THR A 331 15.92 -9.91 10.45
CA THR A 331 15.28 -10.88 9.56
C THR A 331 14.87 -12.13 10.33
N LYS A 332 14.25 -13.08 9.64
CA LYS A 332 13.94 -14.42 10.17
C LYS A 332 14.13 -15.43 9.05
N GLU A 333 15.01 -16.42 9.26
CA GLU A 333 15.09 -17.62 8.43
C GLU A 333 14.41 -18.80 9.15
N PRO A 334 13.13 -19.14 8.85
CA PRO A 334 12.44 -20.23 9.53
C PRO A 334 13.15 -21.57 9.31
N GLY A 335 13.45 -22.29 10.40
CA GLY A 335 14.13 -23.59 10.35
C GLY A 335 15.66 -23.52 10.31
N ALA A 336 16.24 -22.32 10.15
CA ALA A 336 17.68 -22.14 10.28
C ALA A 336 18.13 -22.27 11.75
N ASP A 337 19.33 -22.81 11.96
CA ASP A 337 20.06 -22.88 13.23
C ASP A 337 20.67 -21.53 13.67
N GLY A 338 20.30 -20.44 13.00
CA GLY A 338 20.73 -19.07 13.28
C GLY A 338 20.50 -18.17 12.07
N ASP A 339 20.26 -16.88 12.32
CA ASP A 339 20.09 -15.87 11.28
C ASP A 339 21.46 -15.44 10.68
N PRO A 340 21.49 -14.77 9.51
CA PRO A 340 22.71 -14.62 8.72
C PRO A 340 23.87 -13.89 9.42
N LEU A 341 23.64 -12.74 10.05
CA LEU A 341 24.71 -11.99 10.70
C LEU A 341 25.24 -12.73 11.93
N TYR A 342 24.35 -13.32 12.73
CA TYR A 342 24.74 -14.19 13.85
C TYR A 342 25.69 -15.31 13.40
N LYS A 343 25.36 -16.01 12.31
CA LYS A 343 26.20 -17.09 11.78
C LYS A 343 27.56 -16.62 11.29
N ASP A 344 27.62 -15.48 10.61
CA ASP A 344 28.88 -14.93 10.11
C ASP A 344 29.80 -14.50 11.26
N VAL A 345 29.24 -13.83 12.28
CA VAL A 345 29.98 -13.45 13.49
C VAL A 345 30.47 -14.68 14.24
N LEU A 346 29.58 -15.65 14.50
CA LEU A 346 29.95 -16.89 15.18
C LEU A 346 31.09 -17.61 14.45
N SER A 347 30.98 -17.72 13.13
CA SER A 347 31.99 -18.38 12.28
C SER A 347 33.33 -17.65 12.33
N ALA A 348 33.35 -16.31 12.25
CA ALA A 348 34.58 -15.51 12.31
C ALA A 348 35.32 -15.70 13.65
N PHE A 349 34.60 -15.66 14.77
CA PHE A 349 35.19 -15.86 16.10
C PHE A 349 35.62 -17.31 16.33
N ALA A 350 34.82 -18.29 15.90
CA ALA A 350 35.16 -19.70 16.02
C ALA A 350 36.40 -20.07 15.19
N ALA A 351 36.52 -19.53 13.98
CA ALA A 351 37.68 -19.72 13.12
C ALA A 351 38.95 -19.13 13.76
N ALA A 352 38.90 -17.89 14.26
CA ALA A 352 40.03 -17.24 14.92
C ALA A 352 40.47 -17.96 16.20
N TYR A 353 39.52 -18.47 16.99
CA TYR A 353 39.85 -19.30 18.15
C TYR A 353 40.52 -20.62 17.74
N SER A 354 39.98 -21.29 16.72
CA SER A 354 40.53 -22.57 16.22
C SER A 354 41.92 -22.40 15.61
N ALA A 355 42.21 -21.25 15.00
CA ALA A 355 43.52 -20.88 14.46
C ALA A 355 44.54 -20.45 15.53
N GLY A 356 44.09 -20.21 16.77
CA GLY A 356 44.94 -19.70 17.86
C GLY A 356 45.15 -18.18 17.85
N ASP A 357 44.48 -17.44 16.95
CA ASP A 357 44.55 -15.98 16.86
C ASP A 357 43.86 -15.28 18.05
N ARG A 358 42.97 -16.00 18.75
CA ARG A 358 42.34 -15.55 20.01
C ARG A 358 42.45 -16.63 21.10
N PRO A 359 42.72 -16.24 22.36
CA PRO A 359 42.91 -17.19 23.46
C PRO A 359 41.62 -17.83 23.97
N TYR A 360 40.45 -17.26 23.68
CA TYR A 360 39.15 -17.81 24.05
C TYR A 360 38.07 -17.40 23.05
N LEU A 361 36.98 -18.17 23.01
CA LEU A 361 35.76 -17.87 22.26
C LEU A 361 34.75 -17.17 23.21
N PRO A 362 34.36 -15.90 22.97
CA PRO A 362 33.30 -15.26 23.76
C PRO A 362 31.97 -16.01 23.61
N ARG A 363 31.07 -15.87 24.58
CA ARG A 363 29.69 -16.37 24.46
C ARG A 363 28.93 -15.50 23.45
N ILE A 364 28.57 -16.07 22.31
CA ILE A 364 27.85 -15.36 21.24
C ILE A 364 26.41 -15.86 21.19
N VAL A 365 25.45 -14.95 21.35
CA VAL A 365 24.01 -15.22 21.24
C VAL A 365 23.40 -14.41 20.10
N GLY A 366 22.43 -14.99 19.39
CA GLY A 366 21.68 -14.36 18.32
C GLY A 366 20.29 -13.92 18.79
N GLY A 367 19.85 -12.75 18.33
CA GLY A 367 18.53 -12.21 18.60
C GLY A 367 17.93 -11.57 17.36
N ARG A 368 16.60 -11.52 17.29
CA ARG A 368 15.87 -10.85 16.21
C ARG A 368 15.12 -9.64 16.70
N TYR A 369 15.11 -8.60 15.88
CA TYR A 369 14.46 -7.33 16.17
C TYR A 369 13.87 -6.70 14.91
N GLY A 370 12.99 -5.72 15.07
CA GLY A 370 12.67 -4.76 14.02
C GLY A 370 12.06 -5.29 12.72
N ILE A 371 11.58 -6.54 12.69
CA ILE A 371 10.93 -7.16 11.52
C ILE A 371 9.67 -6.35 11.16
N ALA A 372 9.47 -6.05 9.87
CA ALA A 372 8.37 -5.23 9.37
C ALA A 372 8.24 -3.86 10.08
N SER A 373 9.35 -3.15 10.25
CA SER A 373 9.44 -1.88 11.00
C SER A 373 8.88 -1.94 12.43
N LYS A 374 8.86 -3.12 13.08
CA LYS A 374 8.64 -3.18 14.53
C LYS A 374 9.59 -2.21 15.23
N GLU A 375 9.09 -1.48 16.21
CA GLU A 375 9.91 -0.52 16.93
C GLU A 375 11.13 -1.16 17.57
N PHE A 376 12.23 -0.41 17.61
CA PHE A 376 13.47 -0.79 18.28
C PHE A 376 14.04 0.42 19.01
N THR A 377 13.76 0.45 20.31
CA THR A 377 13.95 1.62 21.17
C THR A 377 15.13 1.42 22.14
N PRO A 378 15.64 2.49 22.78
CA PRO A 378 16.75 2.37 23.73
C PRO A 378 16.53 1.40 24.89
N ASN A 379 15.30 1.27 25.39
CA ASN A 379 14.95 0.30 26.43
C ASN A 379 15.02 -1.16 25.94
N MET A 380 14.74 -1.42 24.67
CA MET A 380 14.92 -2.74 24.06
C MET A 380 16.41 -3.09 23.96
N VAL A 381 17.26 -2.12 23.60
CA VAL A 381 18.72 -2.28 23.63
C VAL A 381 19.21 -2.57 25.04
N LEU A 382 18.70 -1.84 26.05
CA LEU A 382 19.02 -2.10 27.45
C LEU A 382 18.65 -3.53 27.84
N GLY A 383 17.45 -4.01 27.50
CA GLY A 383 17.04 -5.40 27.76
C GLY A 383 18.00 -6.44 27.15
N VAL A 384 18.54 -6.19 25.96
CA VAL A 384 19.59 -7.04 25.36
C VAL A 384 20.89 -6.99 26.16
N LEU A 385 21.34 -5.81 26.61
CA LEU A 385 22.57 -5.67 27.42
C LEU A 385 22.43 -6.29 28.82
N GLU A 386 21.24 -6.24 29.41
CA GLU A 386 20.88 -6.90 30.65
C GLU A 386 20.84 -8.43 30.49
N GLU A 387 20.30 -8.93 29.38
CA GLU A 387 20.37 -10.36 29.04
C GLU A 387 21.83 -10.82 28.93
N LEU A 388 22.67 -10.06 28.23
CA LEU A 388 24.11 -10.33 28.14
C LEU A 388 24.83 -10.24 29.50
N ALA A 389 24.27 -9.58 30.51
CA ALA A 389 24.86 -9.56 31.84
C ALA A 389 24.73 -10.91 32.57
N LYS A 390 23.66 -11.67 32.30
CA LYS A 390 23.37 -12.97 32.93
C LYS A 390 24.45 -14.01 32.67
N GLU A 391 24.69 -14.94 33.59
CA GLU A 391 25.70 -15.99 33.42
C GLU A 391 25.49 -16.82 32.15
N ASP A 392 24.24 -17.25 31.90
CA ASP A 392 23.83 -17.94 30.68
C ASP A 392 22.78 -17.10 29.91
N PRO A 393 23.22 -16.21 28.99
CA PRO A 393 22.30 -15.42 28.19
C PRO A 393 21.51 -16.32 27.22
N GLN A 394 20.22 -16.06 27.08
CA GLN A 394 19.33 -16.75 26.17
C GLN A 394 19.79 -16.56 24.71
N ASN A 395 19.87 -17.67 23.98
CA ASN A 395 20.14 -17.64 22.54
C ASN A 395 18.83 -17.71 21.73
N ALA A 396 18.89 -17.29 20.47
CA ALA A 396 17.76 -17.25 19.53
C ALA A 396 16.54 -16.46 20.05
N PHE A 397 16.80 -15.38 20.77
CA PHE A 397 15.74 -14.55 21.38
C PHE A 397 15.06 -13.63 20.37
N THR A 398 13.97 -12.99 20.79
CA THR A 398 13.31 -11.88 20.10
C THR A 398 13.19 -10.69 21.04
N ILE A 399 13.13 -9.47 20.50
CA ILE A 399 12.90 -8.25 21.29
C ILE A 399 11.90 -7.35 20.58
N GLY A 400 10.98 -6.72 21.33
CA GLY A 400 9.91 -5.86 20.80
C GLY A 400 8.59 -6.58 20.49
N ILE A 401 8.42 -7.84 20.90
CA ILE A 401 7.15 -8.59 20.83
C ILE A 401 6.91 -9.38 22.12
N ILE A 402 5.67 -9.80 22.35
CA ILE A 402 5.31 -10.71 23.44
C ILE A 402 5.15 -12.11 22.87
N ASP A 403 6.19 -12.95 22.99
CA ASP A 403 6.17 -14.33 22.54
C ASP A 403 5.86 -15.27 23.72
N ASP A 404 4.57 -15.44 23.99
CA ASP A 404 4.06 -16.35 25.02
C ASP A 404 3.94 -17.81 24.56
N VAL A 405 4.27 -18.10 23.30
CA VAL A 405 4.23 -19.44 22.71
C VAL A 405 5.59 -20.12 22.86
N THR A 406 6.65 -19.53 22.30
CA THR A 406 8.00 -20.12 22.37
C THR A 406 8.85 -19.53 23.48
N LYS A 407 8.35 -18.49 24.17
CA LYS A 407 9.00 -17.83 25.32
C LYS A 407 10.40 -17.32 24.97
N LYS A 408 10.59 -16.88 23.72
CA LYS A 408 11.86 -16.37 23.22
C LYS A 408 11.99 -14.86 23.32
N SER A 409 10.91 -14.14 23.59
CA SER A 409 10.96 -12.70 23.81
C SER A 409 11.67 -12.36 25.11
N LEU A 410 12.63 -11.43 25.06
CA LEU A 410 13.18 -10.82 26.28
C LEU A 410 12.23 -9.75 26.79
N ASP A 411 12.25 -9.50 28.10
CA ASP A 411 11.50 -8.40 28.72
C ASP A 411 12.20 -7.05 28.48
N TRP A 412 11.41 -5.98 28.35
CA TRP A 412 11.92 -4.60 28.31
C TRP A 412 10.97 -3.66 29.07
N GLY A 413 11.51 -2.78 29.92
CA GLY A 413 10.71 -1.83 30.69
C GLY A 413 10.34 -0.56 29.88
N PRO A 414 9.15 0.04 30.06
CA PRO A 414 8.72 1.19 29.25
C PRO A 414 9.37 2.54 29.64
N ALA A 415 10.00 2.64 30.82
CA ALA A 415 10.38 3.92 31.42
C ALA A 415 11.80 4.43 31.09
N PHE A 416 12.69 3.62 30.52
CA PHE A 416 14.08 4.02 30.30
C PHE A 416 14.23 5.06 29.18
N ARG A 417 15.02 6.10 29.41
CA ARG A 417 15.33 7.18 28.46
C ARG A 417 16.82 7.53 28.49
N THR A 418 17.41 7.81 27.32
CA THR A 418 18.84 8.14 27.20
C THR A 418 19.09 9.63 27.42
N ASP A 419 20.37 10.04 27.49
CA ASP A 419 20.73 11.46 27.56
C ASP A 419 20.53 12.19 26.20
N ALA A 420 20.26 11.43 25.13
CA ALA A 420 19.98 11.99 23.80
C ALA A 420 18.65 12.76 23.78
N ALA A 421 17.65 12.29 24.55
CA ALA A 421 16.35 12.94 24.68
C ALA A 421 16.39 14.33 25.35
N ARG A 422 17.47 14.66 26.08
CA ARG A 422 17.57 15.95 26.80
C ARG A 422 17.79 17.11 25.83
N GLY A 423 17.02 18.19 26.01
CA GLY A 423 17.12 19.40 25.19
C GLY A 423 16.64 19.22 23.74
N ILE A 424 15.83 18.19 23.49
CA ILE A 424 15.12 17.96 22.23
C ILE A 424 13.66 18.33 22.45
N THR A 425 13.09 19.11 21.52
CA THR A 425 11.65 19.36 21.46
C THR A 425 11.01 18.27 20.61
N ASN A 426 10.14 17.47 21.22
CA ASN A 426 9.39 16.40 20.58
C ASN A 426 7.95 16.86 20.28
N CYS A 427 7.53 16.74 19.02
CA CYS A 427 6.18 17.11 18.60
C CYS A 427 5.48 15.93 17.90
N VAL A 428 4.22 15.68 18.26
CA VAL A 428 3.39 14.63 17.65
C VAL A 428 2.10 15.22 17.10
N PHE A 429 1.78 14.88 15.85
CA PHE A 429 0.58 15.38 15.17
C PHE A 429 -0.29 14.21 14.70
N PHE A 430 -1.54 14.19 15.14
CA PHE A 430 -2.58 13.26 14.72
C PHE A 430 -3.46 13.91 13.66
N GLY A 431 -3.31 13.47 12.40
CA GLY A 431 -4.08 13.92 11.25
C GLY A 431 -4.87 12.80 10.58
N LEU A 432 -5.77 13.17 9.67
CA LEU A 432 -6.49 12.24 8.80
C LEU A 432 -5.77 12.10 7.47
N GLY A 433 -5.67 10.87 6.94
CA GLY A 433 -5.21 10.64 5.58
C GLY A 433 -5.99 11.53 4.60
N SER A 434 -5.26 12.36 3.84
CA SER A 434 -5.72 13.41 2.90
C SER A 434 -6.14 14.78 3.47
N ASP A 435 -5.99 15.06 4.76
CA ASP A 435 -6.27 16.40 5.33
C ASP A 435 -5.11 17.42 5.17
N GLY A 436 -3.93 16.95 4.75
CA GLY A 436 -2.75 17.76 4.48
C GLY A 436 -1.77 17.90 5.66
N THR A 437 -2.01 17.25 6.80
CA THR A 437 -1.17 17.29 8.01
C THR A 437 0.28 16.91 7.74
N VAL A 438 0.52 15.75 7.12
CA VAL A 438 1.87 15.27 6.79
C VAL A 438 2.63 16.27 5.92
N SER A 439 1.98 16.83 4.90
CA SER A 439 2.60 17.81 4.01
C SER A 439 2.93 19.12 4.74
N ALA A 440 2.06 19.57 5.65
CA ALA A 440 2.32 20.73 6.50
C ALA A 440 3.49 20.47 7.45
N ASN A 441 3.61 19.27 8.02
CA ASN A 441 4.72 18.90 8.88
C ASN A 441 6.05 18.82 8.12
N LYS A 442 6.08 18.20 6.93
CA LYS A 442 7.27 18.23 6.04
C LYS A 442 7.70 19.67 5.71
N ASN A 443 6.75 20.58 5.50
CA ASN A 443 7.04 21.99 5.29
C ASN A 443 7.58 22.66 6.57
N SER A 444 6.98 22.38 7.73
CA SER A 444 7.42 22.93 9.02
C SER A 444 8.86 22.55 9.36
N ILE A 445 9.27 21.31 9.08
CA ILE A 445 10.67 20.87 9.22
C ILE A 445 11.61 21.73 8.36
N LYS A 446 11.22 22.01 7.10
CA LYS A 446 12.01 22.85 6.19
C LYS A 446 12.13 24.29 6.70
N ILE A 447 11.03 24.90 7.13
CA ILE A 447 11.01 26.26 7.68
C ILE A 447 11.91 26.34 8.93
N ILE A 448 11.73 25.43 9.89
CA ILE A 448 12.53 25.43 11.13
C ILE A 448 14.01 25.27 10.80
N ASN A 449 14.35 24.42 9.84
CA ASN A 449 15.73 24.22 9.46
C ASN A 449 16.39 25.40 8.74
N GLU A 450 15.63 26.13 7.91
CA GLU A 450 16.12 27.32 7.22
C GLU A 450 16.30 28.50 8.19
N GLU A 451 15.49 28.55 9.26
CA GLU A 451 15.43 29.70 10.17
C GLU A 451 16.13 29.51 11.50
N THR A 452 16.57 28.29 11.83
CA THR A 452 17.24 27.95 13.09
C THR A 452 18.51 27.14 12.85
N GLU A 453 19.42 27.15 13.84
CA GLU A 453 20.62 26.30 13.80
C GLU A 453 20.33 24.84 14.19
N ASN A 454 19.12 24.56 14.67
CA ASN A 454 18.72 23.23 15.12
C ASN A 454 18.84 22.17 14.01
N PHE A 455 19.13 20.95 14.44
CA PHE A 455 18.87 19.75 13.67
C PHE A 455 17.39 19.42 13.75
N SER A 456 16.86 18.88 12.67
CA SER A 456 15.47 18.49 12.57
C SER A 456 15.36 17.06 12.04
N GLN A 457 14.46 16.31 12.64
CA GLN A 457 14.10 14.96 12.23
C GLN A 457 12.58 14.88 12.07
N GLY A 458 12.11 14.19 11.04
CA GLY A 458 10.70 13.91 10.84
C GLY A 458 10.46 12.47 10.39
N TYR A 459 9.59 11.77 11.10
CA TYR A 459 9.09 10.46 10.72
C TYR A 459 7.56 10.47 10.65
N PHE A 460 6.99 9.77 9.68
CA PHE A 460 5.56 9.79 9.41
C PHE A 460 5.03 8.36 9.38
N GLU A 461 4.18 8.02 10.35
CA GLU A 461 3.43 6.77 10.34
C GLU A 461 2.16 6.97 9.50
N TYR A 462 2.05 6.13 8.47
CA TYR A 462 0.88 6.05 7.62
C TYR A 462 0.10 4.78 7.95
N ASP A 463 -1.21 4.87 7.95
CA ASP A 463 -2.05 3.70 7.75
C ASP A 463 -2.02 3.31 6.26
N SER A 464 -1.89 2.02 6.03
CA SER A 464 -2.19 1.33 4.78
C SER A 464 -3.54 1.68 4.13
N LYS A 465 -4.56 2.07 4.91
CA LYS A 465 -5.84 2.58 4.39
C LYS A 465 -5.62 3.91 3.65
N LYS A 466 -5.98 3.93 2.36
CA LYS A 466 -5.72 5.09 1.48
C LYS A 466 -6.41 6.40 1.89
N SER A 467 -7.55 6.33 2.56
CA SER A 467 -8.28 7.53 3.00
C SER A 467 -9.00 7.33 4.32
N GLY A 468 -9.14 8.41 5.08
CA GLY A 468 -9.92 8.43 6.32
C GLY A 468 -9.30 7.66 7.49
N ALA A 469 -8.00 7.35 7.42
CA ALA A 469 -7.26 6.69 8.48
C ALA A 469 -6.34 7.66 9.20
N VAL A 470 -5.89 7.30 10.41
CA VAL A 470 -5.02 8.16 11.21
C VAL A 470 -3.62 8.23 10.59
N THR A 471 -3.01 9.40 10.64
CA THR A 471 -1.60 9.63 10.33
C THR A 471 -0.95 10.23 11.57
N ARG A 472 0.23 9.74 11.94
CA ARG A 472 1.00 10.25 13.08
C ARG A 472 2.33 10.80 12.57
N SER A 473 2.56 12.09 12.80
CA SER A 473 3.83 12.72 12.43
C SER A 473 4.65 12.93 13.70
N HIS A 474 5.87 12.42 13.72
CA HIS A 474 6.83 12.53 14.82
C HIS A 474 7.95 13.45 14.41
N LEU A 475 8.05 14.61 15.06
CA LEU A 475 9.05 15.62 14.76
C LEU A 475 9.95 15.85 15.97
N ARG A 476 11.26 15.90 15.73
CA ARG A 476 12.25 16.26 16.76
C ARG A 476 13.07 17.44 16.31
N PHE A 477 13.31 18.38 17.23
CA PHE A 477 14.15 19.55 16.99
C PHE A 477 15.12 19.76 18.14
N GLY A 478 16.38 20.04 17.84
CA GLY A 478 17.34 20.33 18.90
C GLY A 478 18.71 20.78 18.40
N PRO A 479 19.58 21.24 19.32
CA PRO A 479 20.87 21.83 18.95
C PRO A 479 21.94 20.79 18.57
N ARG A 480 21.65 19.49 18.72
CA ARG A 480 22.57 18.37 18.45
C ARG A 480 22.03 17.50 17.32
N PRO A 481 22.89 16.77 16.57
CA PRO A 481 22.43 15.74 15.64
C PRO A 481 21.45 14.77 16.32
N ILE A 482 20.45 14.33 15.57
CA ILE A 482 19.36 13.49 16.07
C ILE A 482 19.46 12.14 15.36
N ASP A 483 19.93 11.13 16.09
CA ASP A 483 20.09 9.75 15.63
C ASP A 483 19.00 8.83 16.20
N SER A 484 17.93 9.41 16.74
CA SER A 484 16.82 8.72 17.39
C SER A 484 15.90 8.04 16.35
N THR A 485 16.35 6.91 15.81
CA THR A 485 15.68 6.12 14.76
C THR A 485 14.50 5.28 15.29
N TYR A 486 13.72 5.86 16.19
CA TYR A 486 12.54 5.27 16.85
C TYR A 486 11.45 6.34 17.03
N LEU A 487 10.22 5.93 17.32
CA LEU A 487 9.09 6.85 17.53
C LEU A 487 9.24 7.67 18.80
N ILE A 488 8.55 8.82 18.88
CA ILE A 488 8.38 9.54 20.15
C ILE A 488 7.48 8.66 21.03
N GLY A 489 7.94 8.34 22.22
CA GLY A 489 7.28 7.41 23.14
C GLY A 489 6.24 8.06 24.06
N GLU A 490 5.69 7.24 24.95
CA GLU A 490 4.83 7.71 26.05
C GLU A 490 5.58 8.71 26.94
N GLY A 491 4.90 9.80 27.31
CA GLY A 491 5.44 10.85 28.18
C GLY A 491 6.55 11.71 27.57
N GLU A 492 6.76 11.68 26.25
CA GLU A 492 7.89 12.37 25.61
C GLU A 492 7.52 13.61 24.79
N ALA A 493 6.28 13.73 24.33
CA ALA A 493 5.86 14.79 23.42
C ALA A 493 5.63 16.11 24.18
N ASN A 494 6.48 17.11 23.92
CA ASN A 494 6.31 18.47 24.44
C ASN A 494 5.16 19.21 23.75
N PHE A 495 4.82 18.79 22.53
CA PHE A 495 3.70 19.32 21.77
C PHE A 495 2.90 18.19 21.16
N ILE A 496 1.59 18.18 21.36
CA ILE A 496 0.67 17.24 20.73
C ILE A 496 -0.48 17.97 20.06
N ALA A 497 -0.78 17.60 18.81
CA ALA A 497 -1.87 18.18 18.02
C ALA A 497 -2.86 17.11 17.57
N CYS A 498 -4.15 17.38 17.79
CA CYS A 498 -5.27 16.58 17.30
C CYS A 498 -6.05 17.37 16.25
N HIS A 499 -5.91 16.99 14.98
CA HIS A 499 -6.56 17.70 13.88
C HIS A 499 -7.99 17.18 13.62
N GLN A 500 -8.38 16.07 14.24
CA GLN A 500 -9.71 15.47 14.11
C GLN A 500 -10.29 15.15 15.48
N PRO A 501 -11.31 15.87 15.98
CA PRO A 501 -11.81 15.67 17.34
C PRO A 501 -12.28 14.24 17.62
N VAL A 502 -12.83 13.53 16.63
CA VAL A 502 -13.24 12.11 16.72
C VAL A 502 -12.10 11.15 17.12
N PHE A 503 -10.85 11.56 16.97
CA PHE A 503 -9.70 10.74 17.40
C PHE A 503 -9.60 10.64 18.92
N LEU A 504 -10.14 11.60 19.67
CA LEU A 504 -10.18 11.54 21.13
C LEU A 504 -11.07 10.42 21.66
N ASP A 505 -12.03 9.96 20.85
CA ASP A 505 -12.89 8.82 21.19
C ASP A 505 -12.25 7.48 20.85
N ARG A 506 -11.11 7.47 20.14
CA ARG A 506 -10.51 6.24 19.57
C ARG A 506 -9.11 5.94 20.04
N TYR A 507 -8.28 6.97 20.21
CA TYR A 507 -6.85 6.80 20.48
C TYR A 507 -6.50 7.41 21.83
N ASP A 508 -5.64 6.74 22.58
CA ASP A 508 -5.04 7.27 23.82
C ASP A 508 -3.87 8.19 23.48
N MET A 509 -4.14 9.25 22.70
CA MET A 509 -3.08 10.08 22.12
C MET A 509 -2.31 10.88 23.18
N LEU A 510 -2.97 11.29 24.25
CA LEU A 510 -2.34 12.05 25.33
C LEU A 510 -1.37 11.20 26.16
N ASP A 511 -1.34 9.87 26.01
CA ASP A 511 -0.33 9.02 26.65
C ASP A 511 1.09 9.44 26.22
N MET A 512 1.21 9.98 25.00
CA MET A 512 2.46 10.53 24.46
C MET A 512 2.86 11.87 25.07
N ALA A 513 1.91 12.64 25.63
CA ALA A 513 2.20 13.98 26.14
C ALA A 513 3.11 13.91 27.37
N ALA A 514 4.17 14.72 27.35
CA ALA A 514 5.01 14.99 28.50
C ALA A 514 4.28 15.87 29.53
N GLU A 515 4.76 15.86 30.78
CA GLU A 515 4.35 16.85 31.77
C GLU A 515 4.67 18.27 31.29
N ASP A 516 3.82 19.23 31.62
CA ASP A 516 3.86 20.64 31.18
C ASP A 516 3.85 20.82 29.64
N GLY A 517 3.39 19.81 28.91
CA GLY A 517 3.30 19.83 27.45
C GLY A 517 2.14 20.67 26.92
N VAL A 518 2.17 20.99 25.62
CA VAL A 518 1.11 21.74 24.93
C VAL A 518 0.19 20.78 24.17
N PHE A 519 -1.13 20.94 24.32
CA PHE A 519 -2.14 20.21 23.56
C PHE A 519 -2.95 21.17 22.67
N LEU A 520 -2.93 20.95 21.35
CA LEU A 520 -3.73 21.69 20.37
C LEU A 520 -4.84 20.81 19.80
N LEU A 521 -6.11 21.25 19.91
CA LEU A 521 -7.27 20.55 19.37
C LEU A 521 -7.99 21.38 18.30
N ASN A 522 -8.26 20.76 17.15
CA ASN A 522 -9.26 21.27 16.21
C ASN A 522 -10.66 20.90 16.72
N SER A 523 -11.52 21.88 17.02
CA SER A 523 -12.89 21.65 17.47
C SER A 523 -13.82 22.79 17.05
N PRO A 524 -15.08 22.49 16.63
CA PRO A 524 -16.08 23.53 16.38
C PRO A 524 -16.67 24.12 17.68
N SER A 525 -16.39 23.54 18.85
CA SER A 525 -16.88 24.03 20.14
C SER A 525 -16.08 25.24 20.61
N SER A 526 -16.75 26.18 21.28
CA SER A 526 -16.09 27.35 21.85
C SER A 526 -15.12 26.97 22.98
N PRO A 527 -14.13 27.84 23.31
CA PRO A 527 -13.19 27.59 24.41
C PRO A 527 -13.88 27.29 25.76
N ASP A 528 -15.02 27.93 26.03
CA ASP A 528 -15.80 27.73 27.25
C ASP A 528 -16.59 26.40 27.27
N ALA A 529 -16.85 25.81 26.10
CA ALA A 529 -17.68 24.61 25.96
C ALA A 529 -16.87 23.34 25.71
N VAL A 530 -15.72 23.44 25.04
CA VAL A 530 -14.93 22.29 24.56
C VAL A 530 -14.53 21.33 25.67
N TRP A 531 -14.36 21.82 26.91
CA TRP A 531 -14.05 20.96 28.06
C TRP A 531 -15.12 19.87 28.26
N GLN A 532 -16.41 20.18 28.07
CA GLN A 532 -17.50 19.23 28.26
C GLN A 532 -17.59 18.18 27.16
N ASP A 533 -16.90 18.38 26.03
CA ASP A 533 -16.86 17.42 24.91
C ASP A 533 -15.75 16.38 25.09
N LEU A 534 -14.91 16.49 26.13
CA LEU A 534 -13.79 15.60 26.35
C LEU A 534 -14.19 14.37 27.19
N PRO A 535 -13.74 13.15 26.81
CA PRO A 535 -13.87 11.98 27.66
C PRO A 535 -13.18 12.17 29.02
N ARG A 536 -13.70 11.49 30.04
CA ARG A 536 -13.16 11.51 31.40
C ARG A 536 -11.66 11.23 31.49
N SER A 537 -11.16 10.21 30.80
CA SER A 537 -9.73 9.88 30.74
C SER A 537 -8.88 11.01 30.14
N THR A 538 -9.39 11.68 29.10
CA THR A 538 -8.69 12.80 28.44
C THR A 538 -8.58 14.01 29.37
N GLN A 539 -9.68 14.39 30.04
CA GLN A 539 -9.66 15.46 31.03
C GLN A 539 -8.68 15.16 32.17
N GLN A 540 -8.67 13.91 32.66
CA GLN A 540 -7.76 13.48 33.72
C GLN A 540 -6.29 13.67 33.30
N GLN A 541 -5.92 13.25 32.09
CA GLN A 541 -4.56 13.44 31.60
C GLN A 541 -4.15 14.90 31.42
N ILE A 542 -5.06 15.76 30.95
CA ILE A 542 -4.78 17.21 30.84
C ILE A 542 -4.46 17.81 32.21
N ILE A 543 -5.20 17.41 33.25
CA ILE A 543 -4.99 17.89 34.63
C ILE A 543 -3.70 17.30 35.22
N ASP A 544 -3.55 15.98 35.20
CA ASP A 544 -2.44 15.28 35.87
C ASP A 544 -1.08 15.68 35.30
N LYS A 545 -1.03 15.95 33.99
CA LYS A 545 0.19 16.37 33.28
C LYS A 545 0.35 17.88 33.17
N HIS A 546 -0.57 18.67 33.74
CA HIS A 546 -0.57 20.13 33.68
C HIS A 546 -0.45 20.67 32.23
N LEU A 547 -1.23 20.10 31.30
CA LEU A 547 -1.10 20.45 29.88
C LEU A 547 -1.65 21.85 29.60
N ASP A 548 -0.90 22.60 28.80
CA ASP A 548 -1.34 23.85 28.20
C ASP A 548 -2.29 23.56 27.03
N PHE A 549 -3.60 23.69 27.28
CA PHE A 549 -4.64 23.29 26.33
C PHE A 549 -5.13 24.46 25.45
N TYR A 550 -5.06 24.27 24.14
CA TYR A 550 -5.49 25.21 23.11
C TYR A 550 -6.51 24.60 22.14
N VAL A 551 -7.43 25.44 21.65
CA VAL A 551 -8.48 25.05 20.70
C VAL A 551 -8.59 26.03 19.52
N VAL A 552 -8.96 25.52 18.34
CA VAL A 552 -9.26 26.29 17.14
C VAL A 552 -10.35 25.60 16.30
N ASP A 553 -11.31 26.33 15.73
CA ASP A 553 -12.28 25.79 14.75
C ASP A 553 -11.72 25.90 13.33
N ALA A 554 -10.80 25.00 12.98
CA ALA A 554 -10.12 25.07 11.70
C ALA A 554 -11.06 24.81 10.51
N TYR A 555 -12.11 23.99 10.69
CA TYR A 555 -13.10 23.73 9.64
C TYR A 555 -14.03 24.93 9.40
N GLY A 556 -14.49 25.58 10.47
CA GLY A 556 -15.26 26.82 10.37
C GLY A 556 -14.48 27.92 9.68
N ILE A 557 -13.21 28.13 10.06
CA ILE A 557 -12.32 29.11 9.44
C ILE A 557 -12.09 28.78 7.95
N ALA A 558 -11.80 27.51 7.62
CA ALA A 558 -11.60 27.09 6.23
C ALA A 558 -12.87 27.28 5.37
N ALA A 559 -14.06 27.05 5.93
CA ALA A 559 -15.33 27.27 5.24
C ALA A 559 -15.57 28.77 4.96
N GLN A 560 -15.36 29.64 5.96
CA GLN A 560 -15.50 31.09 5.83
C GLN A 560 -14.52 31.69 4.81
N ALA A 561 -13.28 31.20 4.80
CA ALA A 561 -12.25 31.60 3.83
C ALA A 561 -12.43 30.96 2.43
N GLY A 562 -13.44 30.11 2.22
CA GLY A 562 -13.68 29.44 0.94
C GLY A 562 -12.61 28.42 0.56
N MET A 563 -11.93 27.82 1.54
CA MET A 563 -10.93 26.75 1.38
C MET A 563 -11.52 25.33 1.48
N GLY A 564 -12.82 25.21 1.75
CA GLY A 564 -13.51 23.94 1.89
C GLY A 564 -13.06 23.18 3.14
N ARG A 565 -12.62 21.93 2.99
CA ARG A 565 -12.19 21.06 4.11
C ARG A 565 -10.68 21.10 4.39
N ARG A 566 -9.94 22.07 3.85
CA ARG A 566 -8.47 22.14 4.00
C ARG A 566 -8.10 22.91 5.25
N ILE A 567 -7.60 22.22 6.26
CA ILE A 567 -7.22 22.80 7.55
C ILE A 567 -5.69 22.88 7.77
N ASN A 568 -4.90 22.34 6.83
CA ASN A 568 -3.47 22.15 6.99
C ASN A 568 -2.67 23.44 7.26
N THR A 569 -2.93 24.54 6.55
CA THR A 569 -2.25 25.82 6.78
C THR A 569 -2.67 26.49 8.08
N ILE A 570 -3.94 26.33 8.47
CA ILE A 570 -4.51 26.83 9.73
C ILE A 570 -3.83 26.14 10.93
N MET A 571 -3.81 24.80 10.93
CA MET A 571 -3.17 24.05 12.02
C MET A 571 -1.65 24.30 12.07
N GLN A 572 -1.01 24.50 10.91
CA GLN A 572 0.42 24.80 10.83
C GLN A 572 0.78 26.13 11.50
N ILE A 573 0.04 27.21 11.22
CA ILE A 573 0.32 28.50 11.84
C ILE A 573 0.05 28.46 13.35
N CYS A 574 -1.00 27.76 13.79
CA CYS A 574 -1.27 27.54 15.20
C CYS A 574 -0.07 26.85 15.88
N PHE A 575 0.46 25.77 15.31
CA PHE A 575 1.66 25.10 15.83
C PHE A 575 2.83 26.07 16.05
N PHE A 576 3.13 26.92 15.07
CA PHE A 576 4.23 27.89 15.24
C PHE A 576 3.94 28.94 16.32
N ALA A 577 2.70 29.41 16.44
CA ALA A 577 2.33 30.43 17.42
C ALA A 577 2.50 29.95 18.87
N ILE A 578 2.20 28.68 19.15
CA ILE A 578 2.18 28.15 20.54
C ILE A 578 3.27 27.11 20.86
N SER A 579 4.09 26.68 19.89
CA SER A 579 5.18 25.72 20.17
C SER A 579 6.43 26.35 20.77
N GLY A 580 6.63 27.66 20.63
CA GLY A 580 7.84 28.36 21.08
C GLY A 580 9.13 28.01 20.30
N ILE A 581 9.05 27.24 19.21
CA ILE A 581 10.22 26.83 18.40
C ILE A 581 10.75 27.99 17.54
N LEU A 582 9.85 28.85 17.06
CA LEU A 582 10.16 30.00 16.22
C LEU A 582 9.27 31.17 16.63
N ASP A 583 9.77 32.40 16.49
CA ASP A 583 8.97 33.62 16.66
C ASP A 583 7.74 33.62 15.74
N GLU A 584 6.58 33.99 16.29
CA GLU A 584 5.27 33.93 15.60
C GLU A 584 5.25 34.80 14.34
N GLN A 585 5.73 36.05 14.42
CA GLN A 585 5.72 36.98 13.28
C GLN A 585 6.60 36.43 12.16
N LYS A 586 7.80 35.98 12.52
CA LYS A 586 8.74 35.35 11.58
C LYS A 586 8.17 34.08 10.94
N ALA A 587 7.49 33.24 11.72
CA ALA A 587 6.83 32.04 11.21
C ALA A 587 5.71 32.38 10.21
N ASN A 588 4.85 33.36 10.53
CA ASN A 588 3.76 33.81 9.67
C ASN A 588 4.28 34.32 8.32
N GLU A 589 5.32 35.16 8.33
CA GLU A 589 5.97 35.65 7.10
C GLU A 589 6.49 34.51 6.21
N LYS A 590 7.12 33.50 6.80
CA LYS A 590 7.68 32.35 6.07
C LYS A 590 6.60 31.44 5.52
N ILE A 591 5.54 31.19 6.27
CA ILE A 591 4.38 30.43 5.80
C ILE A 591 3.73 31.16 4.62
N LYS A 592 3.49 32.48 4.72
CA LYS A 592 2.96 33.30 3.62
C LYS A 592 3.87 33.27 2.38
N THR A 593 5.20 33.28 2.57
CA THR A 593 6.20 33.15 1.49
C THR A 593 6.08 31.79 0.79
N MET A 594 5.97 30.69 1.56
CA MET A 594 5.81 29.35 1.01
C MET A 594 4.46 29.12 0.33
N VAL A 595 3.38 29.66 0.89
CA VAL A 595 2.05 29.69 0.26
C VAL A 595 2.13 30.42 -1.09
N THR A 596 2.89 31.53 -1.16
CA THR A 596 3.13 32.25 -2.42
C THR A 596 3.92 31.42 -3.42
N LYS A 597 4.99 30.74 -2.98
CA LYS A 597 5.77 29.84 -3.84
C LYS A 597 4.92 28.68 -4.38
N THR A 598 4.03 28.14 -3.56
CA THR A 598 3.20 26.96 -3.87
C THR A 598 1.98 27.30 -4.72
N TYR A 599 1.28 28.39 -4.40
CA TYR A 599 -0.02 28.74 -4.96
C TYR A 599 -0.03 30.03 -5.78
N GLY A 600 1.04 30.83 -5.76
CA GLY A 600 1.12 32.09 -6.52
C GLY A 600 0.95 31.90 -8.03
N ARG A 601 1.33 30.73 -8.56
CA ARG A 601 1.13 30.34 -9.97
C ARG A 601 -0.31 29.90 -10.30
N LYS A 602 -1.14 29.59 -9.29
CA LYS A 602 -2.52 29.07 -9.45
C LYS A 602 -3.60 30.16 -9.39
N GLY A 603 -3.21 31.44 -9.25
CA GLY A 603 -4.10 32.60 -9.30
C GLY A 603 -4.21 33.35 -7.96
N ARG A 604 -4.31 34.69 -8.03
CA ARG A 604 -4.25 35.59 -6.86
C ARG A 604 -5.36 35.34 -5.83
N HIS A 605 -6.55 35.00 -6.30
CA HIS A 605 -7.69 34.72 -5.42
C HIS A 605 -7.48 33.48 -4.51
N LEU A 606 -6.74 32.45 -4.94
CA LEU A 606 -6.37 31.32 -4.07
C LEU A 606 -5.37 31.75 -2.99
N LEU A 607 -4.44 32.64 -3.33
CA LEU A 607 -3.47 33.20 -2.41
C LEU A 607 -4.17 34.01 -1.31
N ASP A 608 -5.07 34.93 -1.72
CA ASP A 608 -5.80 35.81 -0.80
C ASP A 608 -6.65 35.00 0.19
N ARG A 609 -7.30 33.91 -0.27
CA ARG A 609 -8.03 32.98 0.60
C ARG A 609 -7.14 32.29 1.64
N ASN A 610 -5.93 31.87 1.25
CA ASN A 610 -5.00 31.26 2.20
C ASN A 610 -4.51 32.28 3.23
N PHE A 611 -4.24 33.53 2.81
CA PHE A 611 -3.81 34.59 3.72
C PHE A 611 -4.92 34.95 4.71
N ALA A 612 -6.16 35.12 4.25
CA ALA A 612 -7.30 35.36 5.12
C ALA A 612 -7.50 34.23 6.15
N ALA A 613 -7.31 32.97 5.74
CA ALA A 613 -7.38 31.83 6.64
C ALA A 613 -6.25 31.81 7.68
N LEU A 614 -5.03 32.20 7.31
CA LEU A 614 -3.89 32.29 8.25
C LEU A 614 -4.11 33.38 9.30
N ASP A 615 -4.58 34.55 8.88
CA ASP A 615 -4.84 35.67 9.80
C ASP A 615 -6.00 35.31 10.76
N SER A 616 -7.09 34.75 10.23
CA SER A 616 -8.22 34.29 11.04
C SER A 616 -7.86 33.14 12.00
N ALA A 617 -6.85 32.33 11.66
CA ALA A 617 -6.38 31.24 12.52
C ALA A 617 -5.73 31.75 13.80
N LEU A 618 -4.94 32.83 13.72
CA LEU A 618 -4.31 33.45 14.89
C LEU A 618 -5.37 34.09 15.80
N ASP A 619 -6.34 34.79 15.21
CA ASP A 619 -7.45 35.40 15.98
C ASP A 619 -8.36 34.35 16.63
N GLY A 620 -8.55 33.19 15.97
CA GLY A 620 -9.40 32.09 16.43
C GLY A 620 -8.69 31.04 17.29
N LEU A 621 -7.40 31.21 17.60
CA LEU A 621 -6.64 30.33 18.48
C LEU A 621 -6.80 30.77 19.93
N HIS A 622 -7.36 29.91 20.77
CA HIS A 622 -7.68 30.26 22.15
C HIS A 622 -7.08 29.25 23.13
N LYS A 623 -6.53 29.76 24.24
CA LYS A 623 -6.16 28.95 25.41
C LYS A 623 -7.42 28.63 26.20
N VAL A 624 -7.57 27.38 26.63
CA VAL A 624 -8.70 26.91 27.43
C VAL A 624 -8.32 26.98 28.91
N ASP A 625 -9.20 27.57 29.72
CA ASP A 625 -9.05 27.55 31.18
C ASP A 625 -9.37 26.15 31.73
N VAL A 626 -8.32 25.37 32.01
CA VAL A 626 -8.44 23.98 32.48
C VAL A 626 -8.97 23.95 33.93
N PRO A 627 -10.13 23.34 34.19
CA PRO A 627 -10.62 23.15 35.55
C PRO A 627 -9.73 22.19 36.35
N GLY A 628 -9.48 22.49 37.63
CA GLY A 628 -8.65 21.63 38.50
C GLY A 628 -9.26 20.27 38.89
N LYS A 629 -10.36 19.86 38.26
CA LYS A 629 -10.99 18.54 38.47
C LYS A 629 -11.69 18.08 37.19
N VAL A 630 -11.74 16.76 37.02
CA VAL A 630 -12.55 16.13 35.97
C VAL A 630 -14.04 16.42 36.19
N THR A 631 -14.73 16.83 35.13
CA THR A 631 -16.19 17.08 35.12
C THR A 631 -16.95 16.20 34.12
N SER A 632 -16.25 15.50 33.21
CA SER A 632 -16.90 14.64 32.22
C SER A 632 -17.66 13.50 32.89
N THR A 633 -18.82 13.19 32.33
CA THR A 633 -19.72 12.12 32.79
C THR A 633 -19.70 10.88 31.91
N PHE A 634 -18.92 10.90 30.82
CA PHE A 634 -18.81 9.79 29.88
C PHE A 634 -17.35 9.34 29.73
N GLU A 635 -17.20 8.05 29.46
CA GLU A 635 -15.92 7.41 29.18
C GLU A 635 -15.74 7.28 27.67
N LYS A 636 -14.49 7.04 27.25
CA LYS A 636 -14.18 6.70 25.87
C LYS A 636 -14.96 5.43 25.46
N PRO A 637 -15.64 5.41 24.30
CA PRO A 637 -16.34 4.21 23.84
C PRO A 637 -15.35 3.07 23.54
N PRO A 638 -15.79 1.81 23.62
CA PRO A 638 -14.95 0.69 23.19
C PRO A 638 -14.63 0.81 21.69
N PRO A 639 -13.45 0.34 21.22
CA PRO A 639 -13.04 0.47 19.81
C PRO A 639 -13.96 -0.21 18.80
N VAL A 640 -14.71 -1.21 19.26
CA VAL A 640 -15.75 -1.93 18.53
C VAL A 640 -16.91 -2.21 19.49
N PRO A 641 -18.15 -2.43 18.99
CA PRO A 641 -19.29 -2.78 19.82
C PRO A 641 -19.06 -4.00 20.74
N LEU A 642 -19.68 -4.01 21.93
CA LEU A 642 -19.49 -5.06 22.94
C LEU A 642 -20.05 -6.44 22.51
N ASP A 643 -21.01 -6.45 21.61
CA ASP A 643 -21.62 -7.63 21.01
C ASP A 643 -20.82 -8.19 19.80
N ALA A 644 -19.75 -7.51 19.37
CA ALA A 644 -18.87 -8.00 18.31
C ALA A 644 -18.24 -9.36 18.68
N PRO A 645 -17.89 -10.23 17.70
CA PRO A 645 -17.26 -11.52 17.97
C PRO A 645 -16.00 -11.41 18.83
N SER A 646 -15.68 -12.46 19.60
CA SER A 646 -14.55 -12.45 20.55
C SER A 646 -13.20 -12.09 19.89
N PHE A 647 -12.94 -12.64 18.70
CA PHE A 647 -11.76 -12.32 17.90
C PHE A 647 -11.75 -10.83 17.51
N VAL A 648 -12.90 -10.30 17.07
CA VAL A 648 -13.04 -8.89 16.68
C VAL A 648 -12.78 -7.98 17.88
N ARG A 649 -13.35 -8.27 19.06
CA ARG A 649 -13.13 -7.44 20.25
C ARG A 649 -11.69 -7.44 20.74
N ARG A 650 -11.05 -8.62 20.78
CA ARG A 650 -9.72 -8.80 21.38
C ARG A 650 -8.59 -8.40 20.44
N ILE A 651 -8.71 -8.72 19.16
CA ILE A 651 -7.62 -8.59 18.18
C ILE A 651 -7.87 -7.38 17.28
N THR A 652 -8.93 -7.44 16.46
CA THR A 652 -9.29 -6.35 15.54
C THR A 652 -9.49 -5.02 16.28
N GLY A 653 -10.21 -5.03 17.41
CA GLY A 653 -10.47 -3.85 18.23
C GLY A 653 -9.21 -3.29 18.89
N ALA A 654 -8.27 -4.14 19.31
CA ALA A 654 -6.98 -3.69 19.81
C ALA A 654 -6.15 -3.01 18.71
N MET A 655 -6.12 -3.59 17.50
CA MET A 655 -5.45 -2.98 16.35
C MET A 655 -6.10 -1.67 15.91
N ILE A 656 -7.44 -1.59 15.85
CA ILE A 656 -8.20 -0.35 15.55
C ILE A 656 -7.85 0.75 16.56
N ALA A 657 -7.67 0.40 17.84
CA ALA A 657 -7.28 1.33 18.89
C ALA A 657 -5.78 1.72 18.88
N GLY A 658 -4.98 1.23 17.93
CA GLY A 658 -3.54 1.47 17.88
C GLY A 658 -2.72 0.66 18.91
N ARG A 659 -3.29 -0.41 19.47
CA ARG A 659 -2.66 -1.28 20.48
C ARG A 659 -2.22 -2.64 19.92
N GLY A 660 -1.93 -2.69 18.62
CA GLY A 660 -1.52 -3.91 17.92
C GLY A 660 -0.21 -4.52 18.45
N ASP A 661 0.73 -3.68 18.90
CA ASP A 661 2.02 -4.13 19.46
C ASP A 661 1.89 -4.90 20.77
N ALA A 662 0.79 -4.73 21.50
CA ALA A 662 0.51 -5.43 22.76
C ALA A 662 -0.14 -6.81 22.57
N ILE A 663 -0.46 -7.20 21.32
CA ILE A 663 -1.08 -8.50 21.04
C ILE A 663 0.01 -9.58 21.07
N PRO A 664 -0.11 -10.60 21.93
CA PRO A 664 0.89 -11.67 22.02
C PRO A 664 0.77 -12.66 20.86
N VAL A 665 1.85 -13.39 20.59
CA VAL A 665 1.95 -14.36 19.49
C VAL A 665 0.82 -15.41 19.54
N SER A 666 0.43 -15.90 20.73
CA SER A 666 -0.61 -16.92 20.88
C SER A 666 -2.00 -16.51 20.39
N GLN A 667 -2.24 -15.22 20.21
CA GLN A 667 -3.54 -14.67 19.81
C GLN A 667 -3.66 -14.41 18.30
N LEU A 668 -2.56 -14.50 17.56
CA LEU A 668 -2.53 -14.29 16.11
C LEU A 668 -2.71 -15.61 15.34
N PRO A 669 -3.38 -15.60 14.16
CA PRO A 669 -3.46 -16.77 13.30
C PRO A 669 -2.07 -17.24 12.85
N ILE A 670 -1.82 -18.56 12.93
CA ILE A 670 -0.49 -19.15 12.66
C ILE A 670 -0.08 -19.13 11.18
N ASP A 671 -1.05 -19.03 10.28
CA ASP A 671 -0.88 -19.09 8.82
C ASP A 671 -1.36 -17.82 8.12
N GLY A 672 -1.72 -16.79 8.88
CA GLY A 672 -2.27 -15.55 8.33
C GLY A 672 -3.74 -15.64 7.91
N THR A 673 -4.50 -16.67 8.30
CA THR A 673 -5.94 -16.74 8.02
C THR A 673 -6.75 -15.83 8.95
N TRP A 674 -7.39 -14.80 8.39
CA TRP A 674 -8.23 -13.84 9.13
C TRP A 674 -9.72 -14.08 8.88
N PRO A 675 -10.60 -13.78 9.86
CA PRO A 675 -12.05 -13.87 9.66
C PRO A 675 -12.54 -12.79 8.68
N VAL A 676 -13.56 -13.14 7.91
CA VAL A 676 -14.30 -12.22 7.03
C VAL A 676 -15.33 -11.40 7.82
N GLY A 677 -15.86 -10.34 7.22
CA GLY A 677 -16.96 -9.52 7.74
C GLY A 677 -16.57 -8.59 8.89
N THR A 678 -15.28 -8.38 9.12
CA THR A 678 -14.81 -7.58 10.26
C THR A 678 -14.97 -6.07 10.06
N ALA A 679 -15.07 -5.58 8.80
CA ALA A 679 -15.29 -4.17 8.51
C ALA A 679 -16.62 -3.62 9.05
N ALA A 680 -17.65 -4.47 9.18
CA ALA A 680 -18.95 -4.09 9.72
C ALA A 680 -18.90 -3.58 11.17
N TRP A 681 -17.82 -3.88 11.92
CA TRP A 681 -17.66 -3.51 13.32
C TRP A 681 -16.83 -2.24 13.54
N GLU A 682 -16.23 -1.66 12.50
CA GLU A 682 -15.34 -0.50 12.63
C GLU A 682 -16.08 0.82 12.87
N LYS A 683 -17.24 1.01 12.22
CA LYS A 683 -18.15 2.17 12.38
C LYS A 683 -17.41 3.52 12.42
N ARG A 684 -16.78 3.85 11.28
CA ARG A 684 -15.76 4.92 11.20
C ARG A 684 -16.30 6.34 11.33
N ASN A 685 -17.60 6.56 11.14
CA ASN A 685 -18.29 7.85 11.24
C ASN A 685 -17.56 9.01 10.52
N LEU A 686 -17.30 8.85 9.22
CA LEU A 686 -16.53 9.82 8.41
C LEU A 686 -17.39 10.86 7.68
N ALA A 687 -18.67 10.58 7.46
CA ALA A 687 -19.54 11.44 6.67
C ALA A 687 -20.00 12.68 7.45
N LEU A 688 -19.73 13.87 6.91
CA LEU A 688 -20.32 15.13 7.41
C LEU A 688 -21.80 15.30 7.01
N ALA A 689 -22.23 14.60 5.97
CA ALA A 689 -23.60 14.64 5.48
C ALA A 689 -24.01 13.26 4.96
N LEU A 690 -25.27 12.89 5.17
CA LEU A 690 -25.85 11.61 4.75
C LEU A 690 -26.89 11.79 3.62
N PRO A 691 -27.06 10.78 2.75
CA PRO A 691 -28.20 10.73 1.84
C PRO A 691 -29.50 10.48 2.61
N LYS A 692 -30.48 11.38 2.44
CA LYS A 692 -31.85 11.31 2.95
C LYS A 692 -32.81 10.91 1.85
N TRP A 693 -33.55 9.83 2.09
CA TRP A 693 -34.51 9.25 1.15
C TRP A 693 -35.86 9.97 1.19
N GLU A 694 -36.46 10.16 0.01
CA GLU A 694 -37.79 10.75 -0.18
C GLU A 694 -38.69 9.69 -0.87
N PRO A 695 -39.41 8.86 -0.09
CA PRO A 695 -40.09 7.68 -0.61
C PRO A 695 -41.23 7.97 -1.59
N ASP A 696 -41.90 9.13 -1.43
CA ASP A 696 -42.99 9.63 -2.28
C ASP A 696 -42.54 9.81 -3.74
N LEU A 697 -41.30 10.25 -3.94
CA LEU A 697 -40.72 10.48 -5.26
C LEU A 697 -40.09 9.21 -5.84
N CYS A 698 -39.56 8.30 -5.02
CA CYS A 698 -38.68 7.22 -5.47
C CYS A 698 -39.33 6.26 -6.48
N SER A 699 -38.59 5.87 -7.52
CA SER A 699 -39.02 4.88 -8.52
C SER A 699 -38.61 3.44 -8.20
N HIS A 700 -37.84 3.24 -7.13
CA HIS A 700 -37.32 1.93 -6.69
C HIS A 700 -36.43 1.26 -7.76
N CYS A 701 -35.52 2.03 -8.38
CA CYS A 701 -34.72 1.59 -9.53
C CYS A 701 -33.43 0.85 -9.17
N GLY A 702 -32.96 0.91 -7.92
CA GLY A 702 -31.72 0.25 -7.46
C GLY A 702 -30.41 0.98 -7.79
N LYS A 703 -30.43 2.10 -8.53
CA LYS A 703 -29.20 2.81 -8.96
C LYS A 703 -28.34 3.32 -7.79
N CYS A 704 -28.96 3.80 -6.71
CA CYS A 704 -28.22 4.32 -5.56
C CYS A 704 -27.37 3.24 -4.85
N PRO A 705 -27.89 2.04 -4.53
CA PRO A 705 -27.09 0.91 -4.09
C PRO A 705 -26.02 0.45 -5.09
N LEU A 706 -26.27 0.51 -6.40
CA LEU A 706 -25.28 0.11 -7.42
C LEU A 706 -23.99 0.93 -7.28
N VAL A 707 -24.13 2.26 -7.31
CA VAL A 707 -22.98 3.17 -7.39
C VAL A 707 -22.29 3.42 -6.05
N CYS A 708 -22.84 2.92 -4.94
CA CYS A 708 -22.26 3.11 -3.62
C CYS A 708 -20.94 2.35 -3.51
N PRO A 709 -19.80 3.03 -3.34
CA PRO A 709 -18.49 2.39 -3.31
C PRO A 709 -18.22 1.63 -2.00
N HIS A 710 -19.01 1.83 -0.96
CA HIS A 710 -18.79 1.24 0.36
C HIS A 710 -19.94 0.34 0.81
N GLY A 711 -20.94 0.08 -0.04
CA GLY A 711 -22.13 -0.70 0.36
C GLY A 711 -22.93 -0.06 1.51
N ALA A 712 -22.77 1.26 1.71
CA ALA A 712 -23.35 2.04 2.80
C ALA A 712 -24.77 2.53 2.53
N ILE A 713 -25.33 2.32 1.34
CA ILE A 713 -26.77 2.45 1.08
C ILE A 713 -27.25 1.17 0.41
N ARG A 714 -28.29 0.55 0.99
CA ARG A 714 -28.82 -0.75 0.56
C ARG A 714 -30.32 -0.68 0.36
N SER A 715 -30.87 -1.66 -0.34
CA SER A 715 -32.31 -1.88 -0.41
C SER A 715 -32.67 -3.29 0.00
N LYS A 716 -33.72 -3.44 0.80
CA LYS A 716 -34.34 -4.72 1.16
C LYS A 716 -35.82 -4.70 0.81
N LEU A 717 -36.34 -5.88 0.46
CA LEU A 717 -37.75 -6.15 0.21
C LEU A 717 -38.27 -7.09 1.29
N PHE A 718 -39.35 -6.72 1.96
CA PHE A 718 -39.87 -7.47 3.12
C PHE A 718 -41.39 -7.33 3.25
N PRO A 719 -42.09 -8.29 3.90
CA PRO A 719 -43.51 -8.14 4.24
C PRO A 719 -43.74 -6.96 5.20
N VAL A 720 -44.79 -6.17 4.95
CA VAL A 720 -45.12 -5.00 5.78
C VAL A 720 -45.34 -5.34 7.26
N ALA A 721 -45.83 -6.54 7.58
CA ALA A 721 -46.02 -6.98 8.97
C ALA A 721 -44.73 -6.98 9.81
N LEU A 722 -43.56 -7.05 9.17
CA LEU A 722 -42.28 -6.99 9.91
C LEU A 722 -41.97 -5.60 10.46
N THR A 723 -42.67 -4.55 10.01
CA THR A 723 -42.42 -3.16 10.43
C THR A 723 -43.19 -2.75 11.69
N GLU A 724 -43.99 -3.64 12.27
CA GLU A 724 -44.67 -3.40 13.56
C GLU A 724 -43.69 -3.09 14.70
N ARG A 725 -42.45 -3.60 14.60
CA ARG A 725 -41.35 -3.36 15.55
C ARG A 725 -40.31 -2.36 15.04
N ALA A 726 -40.60 -1.66 13.94
CA ALA A 726 -39.66 -0.70 13.39
C ALA A 726 -39.51 0.53 14.30
N PRO A 727 -38.31 1.11 14.42
CA PRO A 727 -38.10 2.34 15.18
C PRO A 727 -38.84 3.53 14.55
N ASP A 728 -39.13 4.53 15.38
CA ASP A 728 -39.80 5.75 14.93
C ASP A 728 -39.01 6.44 13.81
N GLY A 729 -39.67 6.57 12.66
CA GLY A 729 -39.12 7.17 11.44
C GLY A 729 -38.34 6.24 10.52
N PHE A 730 -38.35 4.92 10.76
CA PHE A 730 -37.93 3.95 9.76
C PHE A 730 -38.84 4.03 8.53
N GLN A 731 -38.28 4.49 7.40
CA GLN A 731 -39.05 4.69 6.18
C GLN A 731 -39.17 3.39 5.38
N HIS A 732 -40.38 3.13 4.87
CA HIS A 732 -40.66 2.03 3.97
C HIS A 732 -41.90 2.33 3.11
N VAL A 733 -41.97 1.79 1.90
CA VAL A 733 -43.15 1.95 1.01
C VAL A 733 -43.44 0.69 0.22
N GLN A 734 -44.69 0.49 -0.20
CA GLN A 734 -45.07 -0.58 -1.12
C GLN A 734 -44.19 -0.57 -2.38
N ILE A 735 -43.59 -1.71 -2.72
CA ILE A 735 -42.78 -1.81 -3.92
C ILE A 735 -43.64 -1.62 -5.18
N LYS A 736 -43.06 -0.96 -6.18
CA LYS A 736 -43.69 -0.70 -7.50
C LYS A 736 -43.31 -1.82 -8.47
N GLY A 737 -44.23 -2.31 -9.28
CA GLY A 737 -43.96 -3.31 -10.34
C GLY A 737 -44.82 -4.55 -10.22
N LYS A 738 -45.00 -5.28 -11.33
CA LYS A 738 -45.84 -6.49 -11.40
C LYS A 738 -45.14 -7.75 -10.90
N ASP A 739 -43.81 -7.72 -10.80
CA ASP A 739 -42.98 -8.86 -10.43
C ASP A 739 -42.96 -9.13 -8.92
N PHE A 740 -43.65 -8.32 -8.11
CA PHE A 740 -43.65 -8.41 -6.65
C PHE A 740 -45.08 -8.53 -6.11
N GLU A 741 -45.27 -9.39 -5.12
CA GLU A 741 -46.56 -9.61 -4.47
C GLU A 741 -47.06 -8.34 -3.74
N PRO A 742 -48.39 -8.10 -3.72
CA PRO A 742 -48.98 -7.05 -2.87
C PRO A 742 -48.62 -7.27 -1.40
N GLY A 743 -48.36 -6.19 -0.65
CA GLY A 743 -47.98 -6.26 0.77
C GLY A 743 -46.46 -6.34 1.02
N LEU A 744 -45.64 -6.46 -0.03
CA LEU A 744 -44.20 -6.32 0.07
C LEU A 744 -43.78 -4.85 0.02
N HIS A 745 -43.02 -4.43 1.03
CA HIS A 745 -42.48 -3.09 1.17
C HIS A 745 -40.97 -3.08 0.91
N ILE A 746 -40.49 -1.98 0.33
CA ILE A 746 -39.08 -1.70 0.11
C ILE A 746 -38.64 -0.55 1.02
N SER A 747 -37.41 -0.64 1.52
CA SER A 747 -36.70 0.46 2.17
C SER A 747 -35.34 0.65 1.51
N TYR A 748 -34.91 1.91 1.34
CA TYR A 748 -33.55 2.28 1.00
C TYR A 748 -32.89 2.88 2.24
N GLN A 749 -32.04 2.10 2.91
CA GLN A 749 -31.47 2.47 4.19
C GLN A 749 -29.98 2.78 4.05
N VAL A 750 -29.53 3.87 4.68
CA VAL A 750 -28.11 4.23 4.79
C VAL A 750 -27.52 3.72 6.10
N ALA A 751 -26.27 3.23 6.06
CA ALA A 751 -25.44 2.95 7.22
C ALA A 751 -24.71 4.25 7.61
N PRO A 752 -25.14 4.96 8.67
CA PRO A 752 -24.67 6.32 8.95
C PRO A 752 -23.17 6.39 9.26
N ASP A 753 -22.64 5.39 9.99
CA ASP A 753 -21.23 5.37 10.39
C ASP A 753 -20.28 4.82 9.34
N ASP A 754 -20.78 4.13 8.32
CA ASP A 754 -19.95 3.56 7.27
C ASP A 754 -20.07 4.34 5.95
N CYS A 755 -21.03 5.27 5.88
CA CYS A 755 -21.10 6.23 4.79
C CYS A 755 -19.89 7.17 4.82
N THR A 756 -19.30 7.41 3.66
CA THR A 756 -18.20 8.38 3.51
C THR A 756 -18.66 9.74 2.98
N GLY A 757 -19.96 9.92 2.73
CA GLY A 757 -20.54 11.18 2.25
C GLY A 757 -20.12 11.57 0.83
N CYS A 758 -19.80 10.62 -0.06
CA CYS A 758 -19.32 10.92 -1.43
C CYS A 758 -20.37 11.53 -2.37
N GLY A 759 -21.66 11.40 -2.06
CA GLY A 759 -22.76 11.99 -2.86
C GLY A 759 -23.14 11.24 -4.15
N LEU A 760 -22.41 10.22 -4.58
CA LEU A 760 -22.65 9.50 -5.84
C LEU A 760 -24.07 8.91 -5.96
N CYS A 761 -24.63 8.42 -4.84
CA CYS A 761 -26.00 7.91 -4.79
C CYS A 761 -27.06 8.99 -5.09
N VAL A 762 -26.80 10.24 -4.70
CA VAL A 762 -27.65 11.41 -4.99
C VAL A 762 -27.43 11.92 -6.41
N GLU A 763 -26.19 11.86 -6.90
CA GLU A 763 -25.84 12.23 -8.27
C GLU A 763 -26.58 11.34 -9.28
N ILE A 764 -26.48 10.01 -9.14
CA ILE A 764 -27.11 9.04 -10.06
C ILE A 764 -28.65 9.07 -10.04
N CYS A 765 -29.26 9.58 -8.97
CA CYS A 765 -30.70 9.57 -8.79
C CYS A 765 -31.39 10.32 -9.95
N PRO A 766 -32.15 9.63 -10.82
CA PRO A 766 -32.74 10.26 -12.01
C PRO A 766 -34.06 10.98 -11.68
N ILE A 767 -34.64 10.69 -10.51
CA ILE A 767 -35.98 11.18 -10.16
C ILE A 767 -35.86 12.52 -9.44
N ARG A 768 -36.54 13.52 -10.02
CA ARG A 768 -36.68 14.88 -9.49
C ARG A 768 -38.16 15.16 -9.24
N ASP A 769 -38.42 15.98 -8.23
CA ASP A 769 -39.75 16.53 -8.01
C ASP A 769 -40.20 17.37 -9.22
N LYS A 770 -41.48 17.27 -9.57
CA LYS A 770 -42.06 18.03 -10.69
C LYS A 770 -42.18 19.52 -10.36
N GLY A 771 -42.33 19.86 -9.07
CA GLY A 771 -42.45 21.24 -8.58
C GLY A 771 -41.12 21.95 -8.34
N SER A 772 -40.03 21.20 -8.13
CA SER A 772 -38.70 21.77 -7.88
C SER A 772 -37.60 20.88 -8.46
N SER A 773 -36.86 21.40 -9.46
CA SER A 773 -35.74 20.67 -10.08
C SER A 773 -34.55 20.43 -9.14
N LYS A 774 -34.54 21.04 -7.95
CA LYS A 774 -33.53 20.88 -6.90
C LYS A 774 -33.86 19.77 -5.89
N ARG A 775 -35.13 19.39 -5.71
CA ARG A 775 -35.53 18.28 -4.81
C ARG A 775 -35.52 16.96 -5.59
N LYS A 776 -34.71 16.00 -5.15
CA LYS A 776 -34.64 14.64 -5.73
C LYS A 776 -35.27 13.60 -4.81
N ALA A 777 -35.41 12.36 -5.28
CA ALA A 777 -35.80 11.22 -4.45
C ALA A 777 -34.75 10.81 -3.40
N LEU A 778 -33.54 11.37 -3.47
CA LEU A 778 -32.45 11.20 -2.51
C LEU A 778 -31.67 12.52 -2.47
N ASN A 779 -31.42 13.09 -1.29
CA ASN A 779 -30.73 14.39 -1.13
C ASN A 779 -29.69 14.31 -0.01
N MET A 780 -28.64 15.14 -0.01
CA MET A 780 -27.69 15.18 1.10
C MET A 780 -28.22 16.07 2.25
N THR A 781 -28.03 15.65 3.51
CA THR A 781 -28.35 16.43 4.72
C THR A 781 -27.25 16.30 5.77
N ASP A 782 -26.95 17.38 6.49
CA ASP A 782 -26.00 17.48 7.61
C ASP A 782 -26.71 17.46 8.98
N SER A 783 -27.99 17.09 9.03
CA SER A 783 -28.77 17.03 10.26
C SER A 783 -28.23 15.96 11.23
N LYS A 784 -27.74 16.41 12.40
CA LYS A 784 -27.29 15.51 13.49
C LYS A 784 -28.42 14.60 13.99
N VAL A 785 -29.65 15.13 14.08
CA VAL A 785 -30.83 14.36 14.51
C VAL A 785 -31.12 13.23 13.53
N TYR A 786 -31.02 13.50 12.22
CA TYR A 786 -31.15 12.47 11.20
C TYR A 786 -30.03 11.43 11.30
N HIS A 787 -28.78 11.86 11.51
CA HIS A 787 -27.65 10.93 11.67
C HIS A 787 -27.86 9.92 12.81
N GLU A 788 -28.32 10.41 13.96
CA GLU A 788 -28.60 9.56 15.13
C GLU A 788 -29.80 8.63 14.88
N GLN A 789 -30.88 9.15 14.29
CA GLN A 789 -32.05 8.34 13.93
C GLN A 789 -31.70 7.22 12.95
N GLU A 790 -30.81 7.49 11.98
CA GLU A 790 -30.38 6.49 11.01
C GLU A 790 -29.56 5.35 11.63
N ARG A 791 -28.98 5.52 12.83
CA ARG A 791 -28.32 4.41 13.54
C ARG A 791 -29.34 3.34 13.93
N ALA A 792 -30.41 3.76 14.61
CA ALA A 792 -31.49 2.86 15.01
C ALA A 792 -32.19 2.24 13.79
N ASN A 793 -32.42 3.04 12.74
CA ASN A 793 -33.00 2.55 11.49
C ASN A 793 -32.10 1.52 10.79
N TRP A 794 -30.78 1.74 10.77
CA TRP A 794 -29.81 0.81 10.21
C TRP A 794 -29.79 -0.52 10.98
N ASP A 795 -29.76 -0.49 12.31
CA ASP A 795 -29.75 -1.69 13.14
C ASP A 795 -31.02 -2.55 12.91
N PHE A 796 -32.18 -1.89 12.84
CA PHE A 796 -33.43 -2.57 12.47
C PHE A 796 -33.37 -3.14 11.04
N PHE A 797 -32.89 -2.37 10.07
CA PHE A 797 -32.78 -2.78 8.67
C PHE A 797 -31.88 -4.01 8.46
N VAL A 798 -30.74 -4.07 9.16
CA VAL A 798 -29.84 -5.23 9.09
C VAL A 798 -30.54 -6.48 9.63
N GLY A 799 -31.38 -6.35 10.66
CA GLY A 799 -32.18 -7.42 11.23
C GLY A 799 -33.35 -7.93 10.36
N LEU A 800 -33.74 -7.21 9.31
CA LEU A 800 -34.75 -7.68 8.37
C LEU A 800 -34.22 -8.86 7.52
N PRO A 801 -35.05 -9.86 7.18
CA PRO A 801 -34.61 -10.98 6.36
C PRO A 801 -34.21 -10.53 4.96
N GLU A 802 -33.20 -11.20 4.39
CA GLU A 802 -32.88 -11.05 2.98
C GLU A 802 -34.00 -11.68 2.13
N TYR A 803 -34.30 -11.08 0.97
CA TYR A 803 -35.30 -11.63 0.06
C TYR A 803 -34.77 -12.88 -0.63
N ASP A 804 -35.66 -13.83 -0.93
CA ASP A 804 -35.30 -15.08 -1.60
C ASP A 804 -34.67 -14.80 -2.97
N ARG A 805 -33.39 -15.15 -3.07
CA ARG A 805 -32.54 -14.98 -4.24
C ARG A 805 -33.09 -15.72 -5.46
N ALA A 806 -33.66 -16.92 -5.28
CA ALA A 806 -34.22 -17.72 -6.37
C ALA A 806 -35.47 -17.10 -7.00
N ARG A 807 -36.09 -16.12 -6.33
CA ARG A 807 -37.29 -15.41 -6.78
C ARG A 807 -37.00 -14.04 -7.40
N LEU A 808 -35.74 -13.60 -7.40
CA LEU A 808 -35.34 -12.30 -7.95
C LEU A 808 -35.01 -12.40 -9.44
N LYS A 809 -35.45 -11.39 -10.19
CA LYS A 809 -35.03 -11.21 -11.58
C LYS A 809 -33.71 -10.43 -11.66
N GLU A 810 -32.61 -11.14 -11.42
CA GLU A 810 -31.23 -10.61 -11.40
C GLU A 810 -30.79 -9.96 -12.73
N THR A 811 -31.43 -10.31 -13.85
CA THR A 811 -31.19 -9.69 -15.16
C THR A 811 -31.66 -8.24 -15.26
N THR A 812 -32.36 -7.74 -14.25
CA THR A 812 -32.77 -6.34 -14.13
C THR A 812 -31.99 -5.64 -13.03
N LEU A 813 -31.67 -4.36 -13.21
CA LEU A 813 -30.96 -3.58 -12.20
C LEU A 813 -31.71 -3.55 -10.86
N LYS A 814 -33.05 -3.46 -10.92
CA LYS A 814 -33.90 -3.48 -9.75
C LYS A 814 -33.78 -4.79 -8.97
N GLY A 815 -33.81 -5.94 -9.65
CA GLY A 815 -33.66 -7.25 -9.01
C GLY A 815 -32.25 -7.46 -8.47
N ALA A 816 -31.21 -7.17 -9.27
CA ALA A 816 -29.82 -7.33 -8.86
C ALA A 816 -29.46 -6.51 -7.60
N MET A 817 -30.02 -5.31 -7.45
CA MET A 817 -29.73 -4.42 -6.32
C MET A 817 -30.56 -4.72 -5.06
N LEU A 818 -31.44 -5.72 -5.10
CA LEU A 818 -32.07 -6.32 -3.92
C LEU A 818 -31.23 -7.46 -3.33
N LEU A 819 -30.23 -7.98 -4.07
CA LEU A 819 -29.30 -8.98 -3.56
C LEU A 819 -28.37 -8.36 -2.52
N GLN A 820 -28.15 -9.08 -1.44
CA GLN A 820 -27.25 -8.67 -0.37
C GLN A 820 -25.83 -8.45 -0.91
N PRO A 821 -25.20 -7.29 -0.65
CA PRO A 821 -23.78 -7.10 -0.94
C PRO A 821 -22.91 -7.90 0.03
N LEU A 822 -21.96 -8.67 -0.52
CA LEU A 822 -20.97 -9.45 0.23
C LEU A 822 -19.57 -8.80 0.21
N PHE A 823 -19.53 -7.52 -0.15
CA PHE A 823 -18.38 -6.62 -0.05
C PHE A 823 -18.87 -5.26 0.47
N GLU A 824 -18.46 -4.90 1.68
CA GLU A 824 -18.99 -3.74 2.41
C GLU A 824 -17.90 -3.00 3.20
N PHE A 825 -18.05 -1.69 3.32
CA PHE A 825 -17.31 -0.83 4.25
C PHE A 825 -15.78 -0.87 4.11
N SER A 826 -15.28 -1.08 2.89
CA SER A 826 -13.85 -1.19 2.62
C SER A 826 -13.06 0.09 2.95
N GLY A 827 -11.74 -0.05 3.12
CA GLY A 827 -10.81 1.07 3.33
C GLY A 827 -10.54 1.94 2.07
N ALA A 828 -11.31 1.78 1.00
CA ALA A 828 -11.13 2.50 -0.26
C ALA A 828 -11.42 4.00 -0.14
N CYS A 829 -10.93 4.78 -1.11
CA CYS A 829 -11.11 6.22 -1.19
C CYS A 829 -12.60 6.64 -1.20
N VAL A 830 -12.90 7.82 -0.68
CA VAL A 830 -14.22 8.46 -0.84
C VAL A 830 -14.54 8.59 -2.34
N GLY A 831 -15.63 7.96 -2.78
CA GLY A 831 -16.04 7.97 -4.19
C GLY A 831 -15.21 7.08 -5.13
N CYS A 832 -14.51 6.07 -4.61
CA CYS A 832 -13.66 5.15 -5.38
C CYS A 832 -14.40 4.55 -6.61
N GLY A 833 -13.74 4.55 -7.77
CA GLY A 833 -14.29 3.96 -9.01
C GLY A 833 -14.19 2.44 -9.12
N GLU A 834 -13.39 1.78 -8.27
CA GLU A 834 -13.13 0.34 -8.36
C GLU A 834 -14.20 -0.50 -7.63
N THR A 835 -14.51 -0.13 -6.38
CA THR A 835 -15.30 -0.97 -5.47
C THR A 835 -16.75 -1.22 -5.88
N PRO A 836 -17.47 -0.34 -6.61
CA PRO A 836 -18.80 -0.67 -7.12
C PRO A 836 -18.83 -1.91 -8.01
N TYR A 837 -17.76 -2.17 -8.78
CA TYR A 837 -17.65 -3.37 -9.62
C TYR A 837 -17.44 -4.64 -8.79
N VAL A 838 -16.56 -4.59 -7.78
CA VAL A 838 -16.33 -5.72 -6.86
C VAL A 838 -17.60 -6.03 -6.06
N LYS A 839 -18.29 -5.00 -5.56
CA LYS A 839 -19.59 -5.13 -4.90
C LYS A 839 -20.63 -5.77 -5.83
N LEU A 840 -20.71 -5.34 -7.09
CA LEU A 840 -21.63 -5.96 -8.05
C LEU A 840 -21.31 -7.44 -8.27
N ALA A 841 -20.05 -7.80 -8.45
CA ALA A 841 -19.63 -9.20 -8.63
C ALA A 841 -20.02 -10.07 -7.42
N THR A 842 -19.76 -9.58 -6.21
CA THR A 842 -20.07 -10.29 -4.96
C THR A 842 -21.57 -10.33 -4.67
N GLN A 843 -22.34 -9.31 -5.07
CA GLN A 843 -23.80 -9.34 -5.02
C GLN A 843 -24.39 -10.43 -5.90
N LEU A 844 -23.85 -10.62 -7.11
CA LEU A 844 -24.36 -11.58 -8.09
C LEU A 844 -23.89 -13.01 -7.83
N PHE A 845 -22.65 -13.22 -7.39
CA PHE A 845 -22.03 -14.56 -7.37
C PHE A 845 -21.33 -14.91 -6.05
N GLY A 846 -21.37 -14.00 -5.07
CA GLY A 846 -20.48 -14.05 -3.90
C GLY A 846 -20.66 -15.26 -2.99
N ASP A 847 -21.84 -15.88 -2.96
CA ASP A 847 -22.14 -17.07 -2.15
C ASP A 847 -21.48 -18.37 -2.67
N ARG A 848 -20.81 -18.30 -3.83
CA ARG A 848 -20.05 -19.38 -4.46
C ARG A 848 -18.75 -18.91 -5.10
N MET A 849 -18.29 -17.71 -4.72
CA MET A 849 -17.14 -17.03 -5.32
C MET A 849 -15.83 -17.39 -4.62
N ILE A 850 -14.78 -17.61 -5.40
CA ILE A 850 -13.40 -17.68 -4.91
C ILE A 850 -12.58 -16.64 -5.67
N ILE A 851 -11.89 -15.77 -4.94
CA ILE A 851 -11.17 -14.62 -5.47
C ILE A 851 -9.66 -14.83 -5.33
N ALA A 852 -8.98 -14.86 -6.47
CA ALA A 852 -7.55 -14.56 -6.59
C ALA A 852 -7.40 -13.06 -6.84
N ASN A 853 -6.75 -12.34 -5.92
CA ASN A 853 -6.58 -10.90 -6.02
C ASN A 853 -5.11 -10.52 -6.19
N ALA A 854 -4.79 -9.76 -7.25
CA ALA A 854 -3.45 -9.22 -7.47
C ALA A 854 -3.13 -8.14 -6.44
N THR A 855 -1.85 -7.99 -6.10
CA THR A 855 -1.40 -6.88 -5.26
C THR A 855 -1.67 -5.53 -5.96
N GLY A 856 -2.19 -4.55 -5.21
CA GLY A 856 -2.66 -3.27 -5.74
C GLY A 856 -3.76 -2.68 -4.88
N CYS A 857 -4.47 -1.65 -5.36
CA CYS A 857 -5.59 -1.04 -4.64
C CYS A 857 -6.58 -2.08 -4.11
N SER A 858 -6.96 -3.03 -4.96
CA SER A 858 -7.94 -4.06 -4.65
C SER A 858 -7.52 -4.99 -3.53
N SER A 859 -6.23 -5.31 -3.42
CA SER A 859 -5.72 -6.06 -2.26
C SER A 859 -5.68 -5.21 -0.99
N ILE A 860 -5.36 -3.91 -1.10
CA ILE A 860 -5.28 -3.03 0.07
C ILE A 860 -6.68 -2.78 0.63
N PHE A 861 -7.65 -2.35 -0.16
CA PHE A 861 -9.00 -2.19 0.39
C PHE A 861 -9.70 -3.52 0.66
N GLY A 862 -9.25 -4.63 0.05
CA GLY A 862 -9.87 -5.96 0.12
C GLY A 862 -9.39 -6.87 1.25
N GLY A 863 -8.16 -6.67 1.75
CA GLY A 863 -7.55 -7.56 2.74
C GLY A 863 -6.51 -6.91 3.65
N ASN A 864 -6.51 -5.58 3.78
CA ASN A 864 -5.60 -4.89 4.69
C ASN A 864 -6.14 -4.80 6.12
N LEU A 865 -5.42 -5.42 7.05
CA LEU A 865 -5.76 -5.46 8.47
C LEU A 865 -5.81 -4.04 9.09
N PRO A 866 -6.67 -3.80 10.08
CA PRO A 866 -7.34 -4.81 10.93
C PRO A 866 -8.71 -5.29 10.46
N THR A 867 -9.24 -4.76 9.36
CA THR A 867 -10.61 -5.04 8.91
C THR A 867 -10.68 -5.58 7.48
N THR A 868 -11.62 -6.49 7.24
CA THR A 868 -11.85 -7.16 5.95
C THR A 868 -13.27 -6.86 5.45
N PRO A 869 -13.45 -6.33 4.23
CA PRO A 869 -14.77 -5.95 3.69
C PRO A 869 -15.57 -7.10 3.08
N PHE A 870 -14.94 -8.21 2.71
CA PHE A 870 -15.66 -9.40 2.25
C PHE A 870 -16.42 -9.99 3.43
N THR A 871 -17.68 -10.39 3.24
CA THR A 871 -18.55 -10.90 4.33
C THR A 871 -19.36 -12.11 3.85
N THR A 872 -20.17 -12.68 4.75
CA THR A 872 -21.04 -13.83 4.48
C THR A 872 -22.51 -13.43 4.49
N ASN A 873 -23.32 -14.21 3.79
CA ASN A 873 -24.78 -14.16 3.89
C ASN A 873 -25.25 -14.87 5.19
N PRO A 874 -26.56 -14.87 5.51
CA PRO A 874 -27.09 -15.55 6.69
C PRO A 874 -26.82 -17.07 6.76
N ASP A 875 -26.53 -17.73 5.63
CA ASP A 875 -26.15 -19.15 5.59
C ASP A 875 -24.64 -19.38 5.86
N GLY A 876 -23.88 -18.32 6.16
CA GLY A 876 -22.43 -18.38 6.33
C GLY A 876 -21.64 -18.50 5.02
N ARG A 877 -22.26 -18.26 3.87
CA ARG A 877 -21.64 -18.35 2.54
C ARG A 877 -21.18 -16.97 2.06
N GLY A 878 -19.98 -16.88 1.52
CA GLY A 878 -19.46 -15.64 0.97
C GLY A 878 -18.15 -15.85 0.19
N PRO A 879 -17.59 -14.77 -0.38
CA PRO A 879 -16.37 -14.87 -1.17
C PRO A 879 -15.19 -15.37 -0.32
N ALA A 880 -14.57 -16.47 -0.74
CA ALA A 880 -13.25 -16.84 -0.25
C ALA A 880 -12.20 -15.99 -0.98
N TRP A 881 -11.33 -15.30 -0.25
CA TRP A 881 -10.41 -14.32 -0.82
C TRP A 881 -8.97 -14.64 -0.47
N ALA A 882 -8.07 -14.53 -1.44
CA ALA A 882 -6.63 -14.62 -1.22
C ALA A 882 -5.85 -13.69 -2.16
N ASN A 883 -4.73 -13.16 -1.66
CA ASN A 883 -3.72 -12.45 -2.43
C ASN A 883 -2.42 -13.26 -2.36
N SER A 884 -1.93 -13.70 -3.52
CA SER A 884 -0.60 -14.32 -3.65
C SER A 884 0.45 -13.21 -3.79
N LEU A 885 0.78 -12.81 -5.02
CA LEU A 885 1.72 -11.72 -5.30
C LEU A 885 1.16 -10.74 -6.34
N PHE A 886 2.00 -9.82 -6.82
CA PHE A 886 1.60 -8.84 -7.83
C PHE A 886 1.65 -9.45 -9.24
N GLU A 887 2.66 -10.27 -9.49
CA GLU A 887 3.03 -10.82 -10.79
C GLU A 887 2.27 -12.09 -11.18
N ASP A 888 1.73 -12.84 -10.22
CA ASP A 888 1.28 -14.23 -10.42
C ASP A 888 -0.25 -14.44 -10.29
N ASN A 889 -1.04 -13.37 -10.16
CA ASN A 889 -2.46 -13.50 -9.82
C ASN A 889 -3.26 -14.33 -10.83
N ALA A 890 -2.87 -14.31 -12.10
CA ALA A 890 -3.55 -15.10 -13.12
C ALA A 890 -3.31 -16.60 -12.89
N GLU A 891 -2.04 -16.97 -12.74
CA GLU A 891 -1.56 -18.32 -12.49
C GLU A 891 -2.10 -18.86 -11.17
N PHE A 892 -2.17 -18.01 -10.14
CA PHE A 892 -2.76 -18.34 -8.85
C PHE A 892 -4.25 -18.69 -9.00
N GLY A 893 -5.02 -17.86 -9.73
CA GLY A 893 -6.42 -18.15 -10.05
C GLY A 893 -6.61 -19.40 -10.92
N LEU A 894 -5.68 -19.66 -11.85
CA LEU A 894 -5.67 -20.90 -12.64
C LEU A 894 -5.46 -22.13 -11.74
N GLY A 895 -4.53 -22.06 -10.78
CA GLY A 895 -4.32 -23.12 -9.79
C GLY A 895 -5.59 -23.47 -9.02
N ILE A 896 -6.34 -22.44 -8.57
CA ILE A 896 -7.64 -22.60 -7.93
C ILE A 896 -8.63 -23.32 -8.85
N ARG A 897 -8.76 -22.88 -10.12
CA ARG A 897 -9.68 -23.49 -11.09
C ARG A 897 -9.34 -24.96 -11.37
N VAL A 898 -8.06 -25.28 -11.57
CA VAL A 898 -7.61 -26.65 -11.82
C VAL A 898 -7.93 -27.55 -10.62
N SER A 899 -7.71 -27.07 -9.39
CA SER A 899 -8.06 -27.81 -8.18
C SER A 899 -9.56 -28.09 -8.09
N LEU A 900 -10.40 -27.07 -8.30
CA LEU A 900 -11.86 -27.23 -8.24
C LEU A 900 -12.40 -28.15 -9.33
N ASP A 901 -11.85 -28.09 -10.54
CA ASP A 901 -12.20 -29.02 -11.64
C ASP A 901 -11.94 -30.46 -11.20
N LYS A 902 -10.73 -30.75 -10.71
CA LYS A 902 -10.36 -32.12 -10.35
C LYS A 902 -11.11 -32.63 -9.13
N GLN A 903 -11.38 -31.77 -8.14
CA GLN A 903 -12.19 -32.14 -6.98
C GLN A 903 -13.64 -32.43 -7.36
N ALA A 904 -14.22 -31.66 -8.29
CA ALA A 904 -15.57 -31.92 -8.80
C ALA A 904 -15.63 -33.22 -9.63
N GLU A 905 -14.61 -33.50 -10.43
CA GLU A 905 -14.45 -34.77 -11.16
C GLU A 905 -14.39 -35.96 -10.18
N TYR A 906 -13.49 -35.89 -9.19
CA TYR A 906 -13.32 -36.94 -8.18
C TYR A 906 -14.59 -37.15 -7.35
N ALA A 907 -15.31 -36.08 -6.99
CA ALA A 907 -16.59 -36.18 -6.31
C ALA A 907 -17.64 -36.96 -7.13
N ARG A 908 -17.69 -36.76 -8.46
CA ARG A 908 -18.61 -37.50 -9.36
C ARG A 908 -18.22 -38.96 -9.50
N GLU A 909 -16.93 -39.27 -9.55
CA GLU A 909 -16.41 -40.65 -9.59
C GLU A 909 -16.81 -41.41 -8.32
N LEU A 910 -16.54 -40.83 -7.14
CA LEU A 910 -16.92 -41.40 -5.85
C LEU A 910 -18.45 -41.56 -5.71
N LEU A 911 -19.22 -40.56 -6.14
CA LEU A 911 -20.67 -40.63 -6.12
C LEU A 911 -21.20 -41.73 -7.04
N THR A 912 -20.52 -42.00 -8.15
CA THR A 912 -20.86 -43.11 -9.04
C THR A 912 -20.60 -44.47 -8.39
N ILE A 913 -19.49 -44.61 -7.65
CA ILE A 913 -19.17 -45.82 -6.88
C ILE A 913 -20.21 -46.06 -5.77
N LEU A 914 -20.61 -45.00 -5.09
CA LEU A 914 -21.54 -45.05 -3.96
C LEU A 914 -23.01 -45.01 -4.37
N ARG A 915 -23.33 -45.06 -5.67
CA ARG A 915 -24.68 -44.88 -6.21
C ARG A 915 -25.73 -45.78 -5.54
N GLY A 916 -25.39 -47.04 -5.27
CA GLY A 916 -26.27 -47.98 -4.57
C GLY A 916 -26.45 -47.63 -3.09
N ASP A 917 -25.41 -47.11 -2.43
CA ASP A 917 -25.42 -46.77 -1.01
C ASP A 917 -26.18 -45.46 -0.74
N VAL A 918 -25.98 -44.44 -1.57
CA VAL A 918 -26.62 -43.13 -1.42
C VAL A 918 -27.97 -43.03 -2.12
N GLY A 919 -28.35 -44.00 -2.94
CA GLY A 919 -29.59 -44.02 -3.72
C GLY A 919 -29.41 -43.50 -5.15
N GLU A 920 -29.85 -44.30 -6.12
CA GLU A 920 -29.58 -44.11 -7.55
C GLU A 920 -30.20 -42.84 -8.14
N GLU A 921 -31.43 -42.50 -7.72
CA GLU A 921 -32.13 -41.30 -8.15
C GLU A 921 -31.38 -40.02 -7.74
N LEU A 922 -30.93 -39.95 -6.48
CA LEU A 922 -30.19 -38.80 -5.95
C LEU A 922 -28.84 -38.65 -6.67
N ALA A 923 -28.09 -39.74 -6.82
CA ALA A 923 -26.80 -39.72 -7.51
C ALA A 923 -26.96 -39.28 -8.97
N THR A 924 -27.98 -39.77 -9.66
CA THR A 924 -28.27 -39.40 -11.06
C THR A 924 -28.67 -37.93 -11.18
N ALA A 925 -29.53 -37.44 -10.29
CA ALA A 925 -29.94 -36.04 -10.24
C ALA A 925 -28.78 -35.09 -9.98
N ILE A 926 -27.86 -35.45 -9.07
CA ILE A 926 -26.66 -34.64 -8.76
C ILE A 926 -25.69 -34.60 -9.95
N ILE A 927 -25.43 -35.74 -10.58
CA ILE A 927 -24.46 -35.85 -11.69
C ILE A 927 -24.97 -35.13 -12.93
N GLY A 928 -26.27 -35.25 -13.23
CA GLY A 928 -26.90 -34.66 -14.42
C GLY A 928 -27.40 -33.22 -14.25
N ALA A 929 -27.22 -32.58 -13.09
CA ALA A 929 -27.73 -31.25 -12.83
C ALA A 929 -27.04 -30.18 -13.70
N GLU A 930 -27.85 -29.42 -14.45
CA GLU A 930 -27.44 -28.12 -14.99
C GLU A 930 -27.29 -27.11 -13.83
N GLN A 931 -26.37 -26.16 -13.97
CA GLN A 931 -26.01 -25.18 -12.94
C GLN A 931 -25.66 -23.83 -13.57
N GLN A 932 -26.51 -23.35 -14.48
CA GLN A 932 -26.34 -22.09 -15.21
C GLN A 932 -27.15 -20.95 -14.58
N ALA A 933 -28.33 -21.25 -14.04
CA ALA A 933 -29.18 -20.28 -13.37
C ALA A 933 -29.11 -20.40 -11.84
N GLU A 934 -29.47 -19.31 -11.15
CA GLU A 934 -29.48 -19.23 -9.69
C GLU A 934 -30.40 -20.29 -9.04
N THR A 935 -31.58 -20.54 -9.61
CA THR A 935 -32.50 -21.59 -9.15
C THR A 935 -31.88 -22.98 -9.21
N GLU A 936 -31.15 -23.29 -10.29
CA GLU A 936 -30.53 -24.59 -10.51
C GLU A 936 -29.38 -24.85 -9.51
N ILE A 937 -28.61 -23.81 -9.18
CA ILE A 937 -27.56 -23.86 -8.17
C ILE A 937 -28.16 -24.12 -6.78
N PHE A 938 -29.28 -23.48 -6.47
CA PHE A 938 -29.99 -23.71 -5.20
C PHE A 938 -30.51 -25.14 -5.09
N GLU A 939 -31.18 -25.65 -6.13
CA GLU A 939 -31.63 -27.05 -6.17
C GLU A 939 -30.47 -28.03 -6.02
N GLN A 940 -29.33 -27.75 -6.66
CA GLN A 940 -28.14 -28.60 -6.52
C GLN A 940 -27.60 -28.60 -5.09
N ARG A 941 -27.63 -27.45 -4.40
CA ARG A 941 -27.25 -27.37 -2.98
C ARG A 941 -28.15 -28.23 -2.11
N GLU A 942 -29.46 -28.21 -2.35
CA GLU A 942 -30.40 -29.07 -1.62
C GLU A 942 -30.08 -30.55 -1.84
N ARG A 943 -29.79 -30.96 -3.09
CA ARG A 943 -29.38 -32.33 -3.40
C ARG A 943 -28.07 -32.72 -2.69
N VAL A 944 -27.08 -31.83 -2.67
CA VAL A 944 -25.78 -32.05 -1.98
C VAL A 944 -25.95 -32.13 -0.46
N GLU A 945 -26.85 -31.35 0.13
CA GLU A 945 -27.18 -31.41 1.55
C GLU A 945 -27.83 -32.77 1.91
N ILE A 946 -28.73 -33.27 1.07
CA ILE A 946 -29.30 -34.62 1.23
C ILE A 946 -28.20 -35.68 1.10
N LEU A 947 -27.28 -35.53 0.13
CA LEU A 947 -26.16 -36.43 -0.06
C LEU A 947 -25.28 -36.50 1.20
N ARG A 948 -24.91 -35.36 1.79
CA ARG A 948 -24.11 -35.31 3.03
C ARG A 948 -24.73 -36.10 4.18
N LYS A 949 -26.03 -35.89 4.43
CA LYS A 949 -26.78 -36.64 5.46
C LYS A 949 -26.82 -38.14 5.22
N ARG A 950 -26.73 -38.59 3.95
CA ARG A 950 -26.64 -40.03 3.61
C ARG A 950 -25.22 -40.55 3.83
N LEU A 951 -24.19 -39.78 3.46
CA LEU A 951 -22.78 -40.16 3.62
C LEU A 951 -22.38 -40.35 5.09
N GLU A 952 -22.93 -39.57 6.02
CA GLU A 952 -22.71 -39.74 7.47
C GLU A 952 -23.10 -41.13 8.00
N LYS A 953 -23.97 -41.85 7.29
CA LYS A 953 -24.46 -43.18 7.67
C LYS A 953 -23.72 -44.32 6.97
N ILE A 954 -22.76 -44.01 6.10
CA ILE A 954 -22.03 -44.98 5.28
C ILE A 954 -20.58 -45.01 5.78
N ASP A 955 -20.22 -46.06 6.50
CA ASP A 955 -18.85 -46.28 6.98
C ASP A 955 -18.00 -46.95 5.88
N ARG A 956 -17.64 -46.14 4.87
CA ARG A 956 -16.76 -46.54 3.76
C ARG A 956 -15.69 -45.48 3.53
N PRO A 957 -14.44 -45.85 3.20
CA PRO A 957 -13.40 -44.90 2.84
C PRO A 957 -13.83 -43.94 1.72
N GLU A 958 -14.55 -44.43 0.72
CA GLU A 958 -15.05 -43.63 -0.40
C GLU A 958 -16.11 -42.61 0.06
N ALA A 959 -16.96 -42.97 1.03
CA ALA A 959 -17.98 -42.07 1.57
C ALA A 959 -17.33 -40.94 2.40
N HIS A 960 -16.33 -41.26 3.21
CA HIS A 960 -15.53 -40.26 3.93
C HIS A 960 -14.80 -39.33 2.95
N ALA A 961 -14.18 -39.88 1.91
CA ALA A 961 -13.51 -39.08 0.88
C ALA A 961 -14.52 -38.17 0.15
N LEU A 962 -15.68 -38.69 -0.26
CA LEU A 962 -16.71 -37.90 -0.93
C LEU A 962 -17.21 -36.77 -0.04
N ALA A 963 -17.38 -37.00 1.27
CA ALA A 963 -17.81 -35.96 2.20
C ALA A 963 -16.88 -34.74 2.22
N THR A 964 -15.55 -34.94 2.06
CA THR A 964 -14.56 -33.85 2.03
C THR A 964 -14.59 -33.01 0.75
N VAL A 965 -15.10 -33.55 -0.37
CA VAL A 965 -15.12 -32.87 -1.67
C VAL A 965 -16.53 -32.61 -2.21
N ALA A 966 -17.58 -33.03 -1.49
CA ALA A 966 -18.97 -32.93 -1.93
C ALA A 966 -19.41 -31.50 -2.27
N ASP A 967 -18.82 -30.49 -1.62
CA ASP A 967 -19.09 -29.07 -1.93
C ASP A 967 -18.75 -28.67 -3.36
N ASN A 968 -17.86 -29.41 -4.03
CA ASN A 968 -17.44 -29.17 -5.40
C ASN A 968 -18.43 -29.75 -6.43
N LEU A 969 -19.47 -30.46 -6.00
CA LEU A 969 -20.61 -30.82 -6.85
C LEU A 969 -21.52 -29.61 -7.13
N VAL A 970 -21.38 -28.53 -6.34
CA VAL A 970 -21.96 -27.22 -6.58
C VAL A 970 -20.96 -26.33 -7.32
N LYS A 971 -21.34 -25.75 -8.46
CA LYS A 971 -20.48 -24.90 -9.29
C LYS A 971 -19.92 -23.73 -8.48
N LYS A 972 -18.60 -23.60 -8.49
CA LYS A 972 -17.88 -22.44 -7.91
C LYS A 972 -17.48 -21.46 -9.01
N SER A 973 -17.54 -20.17 -8.69
CA SER A 973 -17.15 -19.08 -9.58
C SER A 973 -15.76 -18.56 -9.21
N VAL A 974 -14.76 -18.80 -10.06
CA VAL A 974 -13.39 -18.33 -9.83
C VAL A 974 -13.20 -16.94 -10.45
N TRP A 975 -12.78 -15.96 -9.65
CA TRP A 975 -12.57 -14.58 -10.05
C TRP A 975 -11.13 -14.13 -9.83
N LEU A 976 -10.52 -13.56 -10.86
CA LEU A 976 -9.17 -13.01 -10.85
C LEU A 976 -9.29 -11.48 -10.91
N ILE A 977 -9.10 -10.82 -9.77
CA ILE A 977 -9.31 -9.36 -9.64
C ILE A 977 -7.96 -8.64 -9.53
N GLY A 978 -7.76 -7.59 -10.32
CA GLY A 978 -6.56 -6.78 -10.22
C GLY A 978 -6.66 -5.44 -10.97
N GLY A 979 -5.72 -4.54 -10.71
CA GLY A 979 -5.64 -3.25 -11.39
C GLY A 979 -4.96 -3.34 -12.75
N ASP A 980 -4.90 -2.21 -13.46
CA ASP A 980 -4.24 -2.13 -14.77
C ASP A 980 -2.74 -2.43 -14.72
N GLY A 981 -2.03 -2.06 -13.65
CA GLY A 981 -0.61 -2.38 -13.52
C GLY A 981 -0.27 -3.87 -13.49
N TRP A 982 -1.16 -4.68 -12.93
CA TRP A 982 -1.02 -6.14 -13.01
C TRP A 982 -1.30 -6.62 -14.45
N ALA A 983 -2.49 -6.31 -14.97
CA ALA A 983 -2.98 -6.91 -16.21
C ALA A 983 -2.24 -6.44 -17.47
N TYR A 984 -1.74 -5.21 -17.49
CA TYR A 984 -1.09 -4.63 -18.67
C TYR A 984 0.43 -4.79 -18.66
N ASP A 985 1.03 -4.91 -17.47
CA ASP A 985 2.48 -4.89 -17.26
C ASP A 985 2.99 -6.19 -16.62
N ILE A 986 3.08 -6.25 -15.29
CA ILE A 986 3.89 -7.27 -14.59
C ILE A 986 3.30 -8.68 -14.70
N GLY A 987 1.98 -8.80 -14.60
CA GLY A 987 1.28 -10.09 -14.69
C GLY A 987 0.73 -10.39 -16.07
N PHE A 988 1.05 -9.58 -17.10
CA PHE A 988 0.48 -9.77 -18.43
C PHE A 988 0.85 -11.12 -19.06
N GLY A 989 2.07 -11.62 -18.86
CA GLY A 989 2.48 -12.92 -19.40
C GLY A 989 1.65 -14.07 -18.81
N GLY A 990 1.41 -14.04 -17.50
CA GLY A 990 0.53 -14.96 -16.81
C GLY A 990 -0.93 -14.84 -17.25
N LEU A 991 -1.43 -13.61 -17.34
CA LEU A 991 -2.78 -13.32 -17.81
C LEU A 991 -3.02 -13.87 -19.22
N ASP A 992 -2.10 -13.61 -20.15
CA ASP A 992 -2.14 -14.12 -21.52
C ASP A 992 -2.22 -15.65 -21.55
N HIS A 993 -1.38 -16.34 -20.76
CA HIS A 993 -1.41 -17.79 -20.64
C HIS A 993 -2.75 -18.33 -20.12
N VAL A 994 -3.33 -17.68 -19.11
CA VAL A 994 -4.62 -18.08 -18.54
C VAL A 994 -5.77 -17.85 -19.53
N LEU A 995 -5.76 -16.74 -20.26
CA LEU A 995 -6.73 -16.48 -21.33
C LEU A 995 -6.62 -17.54 -22.44
N ALA A 996 -5.41 -17.96 -22.80
CA ALA A 996 -5.19 -19.00 -23.81
C ALA A 996 -5.62 -20.41 -23.35
N SER A 997 -5.70 -20.66 -22.04
CA SER A 997 -5.95 -22.00 -21.48
C SER A 997 -7.34 -22.58 -21.76
N GLY A 998 -8.31 -21.72 -22.10
CA GLY A 998 -9.71 -22.12 -22.28
C GLY A 998 -10.45 -22.50 -20.98
N ARG A 999 -9.81 -22.37 -19.81
CA ARG A 999 -10.42 -22.69 -18.51
C ARG A 999 -11.45 -21.64 -18.10
N ASN A 1000 -12.50 -22.09 -17.41
CA ASN A 1000 -13.59 -21.22 -16.94
C ASN A 1000 -13.15 -20.39 -15.72
N VAL A 1001 -12.68 -19.16 -16.01
CA VAL A 1001 -12.27 -18.15 -15.01
C VAL A 1001 -12.79 -16.78 -15.43
N ASN A 1002 -13.13 -15.95 -14.45
CA ASN A 1002 -13.61 -14.59 -14.66
C ASN A 1002 -12.55 -13.58 -14.23
N ILE A 1003 -12.02 -12.80 -15.16
CA ILE A 1003 -10.99 -11.80 -14.89
C ILE A 1003 -11.64 -10.41 -14.86
N LEU A 1004 -11.45 -9.69 -13.75
CA LEU A 1004 -11.91 -8.32 -13.58
C LEU A 1004 -10.70 -7.38 -13.45
N VAL A 1005 -10.45 -6.62 -14.51
CA VAL A 1005 -9.43 -5.58 -14.54
C VAL A 1005 -10.06 -4.24 -14.17
N LEU A 1006 -9.65 -3.71 -13.03
CA LEU A 1006 -10.04 -2.40 -12.51
C LEU A 1006 -9.09 -1.36 -13.10
N ASP A 1007 -9.40 -0.87 -14.30
CA ASP A 1007 -8.50 -0.03 -15.08
C ASP A 1007 -8.58 1.43 -14.62
N THR A 1008 -7.58 1.81 -13.82
CA THR A 1008 -7.37 3.19 -13.37
C THR A 1008 -6.39 3.94 -14.27
N GLU A 1009 -5.85 3.30 -15.31
CA GLU A 1009 -4.85 3.83 -16.23
C GLU A 1009 -3.55 4.34 -15.58
N VAL A 1010 -3.28 4.00 -14.33
CA VAL A 1010 -2.05 4.34 -13.57
C VAL A 1010 -1.87 3.33 -12.42
N TYR A 1011 -0.66 3.24 -11.85
CA TYR A 1011 -0.44 2.46 -10.62
C TYR A 1011 -0.94 3.22 -9.40
N SER A 1012 -2.26 3.16 -9.19
CA SER A 1012 -2.97 3.94 -8.18
C SER A 1012 -2.52 3.68 -6.74
N ASN A 1013 -1.99 2.50 -6.41
CA ASN A 1013 -1.55 2.15 -5.06
C ASN A 1013 -0.23 2.79 -4.65
N THR A 1014 0.75 2.73 -5.54
CA THR A 1014 2.13 3.16 -5.27
C THR A 1014 2.35 4.66 -5.48
N GLY A 1015 1.30 5.42 -5.82
CA GLY A 1015 1.34 6.88 -5.93
C GLY A 1015 1.03 7.45 -7.32
N GLY A 1016 0.50 6.65 -8.25
CA GLY A 1016 0.10 7.11 -9.59
C GLY A 1016 1.25 7.11 -10.59
N GLN A 1017 2.03 6.02 -10.63
CA GLN A 1017 3.02 5.79 -11.68
C GLN A 1017 2.36 5.42 -13.01
N THR A 1018 3.10 5.66 -14.08
CA THR A 1018 2.73 5.25 -15.44
C THR A 1018 2.51 3.74 -15.53
N SER A 1019 1.58 3.33 -16.37
CA SER A 1019 1.36 1.96 -16.80
C SER A 1019 1.28 1.89 -18.31
N LYS A 1020 1.33 0.68 -18.90
CA LYS A 1020 0.96 0.54 -20.33
C LYS A 1020 -0.51 0.87 -20.60
N ALA A 1021 -1.36 0.91 -19.57
CA ALA A 1021 -2.73 1.37 -19.66
C ALA A 1021 -2.87 2.91 -19.64
N THR A 1022 -1.85 3.67 -19.22
CA THR A 1022 -1.86 5.14 -19.24
C THR A 1022 -2.05 5.69 -20.66
N PRO A 1023 -2.97 6.65 -20.88
CA PRO A 1023 -3.20 7.25 -22.19
C PRO A 1023 -2.11 8.24 -22.59
N ILE A 1024 -2.06 8.56 -23.90
CA ILE A 1024 -1.13 9.55 -24.43
C ILE A 1024 -1.41 10.94 -23.82
N GLY A 1025 -0.35 11.67 -23.50
CA GLY A 1025 -0.41 13.01 -22.90
C GLY A 1025 -0.79 13.06 -21.43
N ALA A 1026 -1.12 11.93 -20.79
CA ALA A 1026 -1.36 11.91 -19.34
C ALA A 1026 -0.04 12.06 -18.58
N VAL A 1027 -0.04 12.96 -17.61
CA VAL A 1027 1.03 13.18 -16.63
C VAL A 1027 0.83 12.19 -15.49
N ALA A 1028 1.85 11.38 -15.25
CA ALA A 1028 1.96 10.44 -14.15
C ALA A 1028 3.44 10.39 -13.73
N LYS A 1029 3.74 9.78 -12.59
CA LYS A 1029 5.15 9.57 -12.19
C LYS A 1029 5.81 8.64 -13.23
N PHE A 1030 7.07 8.92 -13.61
CA PHE A 1030 7.78 8.32 -14.77
C PHE A 1030 7.30 8.79 -16.15
N SER A 1031 6.35 9.71 -16.22
CA SER A 1031 6.00 10.43 -17.45
C SER A 1031 5.53 11.85 -17.12
N VAL A 1032 6.35 12.60 -16.37
CA VAL A 1032 5.98 13.95 -15.87
C VAL A 1032 5.77 14.97 -17.01
N SER A 1033 6.37 14.74 -18.18
CA SER A 1033 6.18 15.51 -19.42
C SER A 1033 5.04 14.95 -20.31
N GLY A 1034 4.19 14.09 -19.76
CA GLY A 1034 3.10 13.44 -20.47
C GLY A 1034 3.57 12.20 -21.24
N LYS A 1035 2.84 11.09 -21.11
CA LYS A 1035 3.19 9.84 -21.78
C LYS A 1035 3.13 9.98 -23.31
N PRO A 1036 4.21 9.70 -24.05
CA PRO A 1036 4.21 9.87 -25.51
C PRO A 1036 3.52 8.72 -26.25
N MET A 1037 3.45 7.53 -25.64
CA MET A 1037 2.92 6.32 -26.27
C MET A 1037 1.42 6.14 -26.00
N LYS A 1038 0.69 5.61 -26.99
CA LYS A 1038 -0.72 5.24 -26.82
C LYS A 1038 -0.93 4.17 -25.74
N LYS A 1039 -2.15 4.07 -25.22
CA LYS A 1039 -2.62 2.99 -24.34
C LYS A 1039 -2.50 1.63 -25.06
N LYS A 1040 -1.98 0.61 -24.38
CA LYS A 1040 -1.99 -0.79 -24.85
C LYS A 1040 -3.44 -1.28 -24.95
N ASP A 1041 -3.79 -1.95 -26.03
CA ASP A 1041 -5.17 -2.42 -26.26
C ASP A 1041 -5.32 -3.88 -25.84
N LEU A 1042 -5.52 -4.10 -24.53
CA LEU A 1042 -5.68 -5.43 -23.95
C LEU A 1042 -6.92 -6.16 -24.48
N SER A 1043 -8.02 -5.43 -24.68
CA SER A 1043 -9.25 -6.01 -25.24
C SER A 1043 -9.00 -6.61 -26.62
N LEU A 1044 -8.33 -5.86 -27.50
CA LEU A 1044 -8.01 -6.36 -28.84
C LEU A 1044 -7.13 -7.60 -28.79
N MET A 1045 -6.10 -7.59 -27.93
CA MET A 1045 -5.21 -8.75 -27.74
C MET A 1045 -5.98 -9.99 -27.31
N ALA A 1046 -6.85 -9.87 -26.30
CA ALA A 1046 -7.66 -10.97 -25.81
C ALA A 1046 -8.66 -11.50 -26.86
N MET A 1047 -9.29 -10.60 -27.63
CA MET A 1047 -10.22 -10.99 -28.70
C MET A 1047 -9.56 -11.80 -29.81
N THR A 1048 -8.23 -11.71 -30.00
CA THR A 1048 -7.54 -12.48 -31.05
C THR A 1048 -7.56 -14.00 -30.83
N TYR A 1049 -7.76 -14.46 -29.58
CA TYR A 1049 -7.92 -15.89 -29.28
C TYR A 1049 -9.22 -16.49 -29.83
N GLY A 1050 -10.26 -15.68 -30.01
CA GLY A 1050 -11.57 -16.12 -30.53
C GLY A 1050 -12.45 -16.89 -29.55
N ASN A 1051 -11.89 -17.48 -28.49
CA ASN A 1051 -12.59 -18.25 -27.46
C ASN A 1051 -12.58 -17.58 -26.07
N VAL A 1052 -12.27 -16.28 -26.00
CA VAL A 1052 -12.29 -15.48 -24.77
C VAL A 1052 -13.49 -14.53 -24.83
N TYR A 1053 -14.33 -14.51 -23.79
CA TYR A 1053 -15.33 -13.45 -23.65
C TYR A 1053 -14.65 -12.15 -23.23
N VAL A 1054 -14.90 -11.04 -23.92
CA VAL A 1054 -14.26 -9.75 -23.59
C VAL A 1054 -15.31 -8.66 -23.50
N ALA A 1055 -15.33 -7.88 -22.41
CA ALA A 1055 -16.19 -6.71 -22.32
C ALA A 1055 -15.49 -5.51 -21.71
N GLN A 1056 -15.78 -4.34 -22.27
CA GLN A 1056 -15.35 -3.06 -21.75
C GLN A 1056 -16.56 -2.33 -21.14
N VAL A 1057 -16.47 -2.00 -19.85
CA VAL A 1057 -17.63 -1.54 -19.05
C VAL A 1057 -17.35 -0.20 -18.36
N ALA A 1058 -18.42 0.56 -18.10
CA ALA A 1058 -18.42 1.81 -17.35
C ALA A 1058 -19.83 2.05 -16.76
N PHE A 1059 -20.02 1.77 -15.47
CA PHE A 1059 -21.35 1.83 -14.84
C PHE A 1059 -21.96 3.24 -14.82
N GLY A 1060 -21.11 4.28 -14.74
CA GLY A 1060 -21.56 5.67 -14.74
C GLY A 1060 -22.11 6.12 -16.09
N ALA A 1061 -21.68 5.47 -17.18
CA ALA A 1061 -22.16 5.74 -18.53
C ALA A 1061 -23.34 4.83 -18.93
N LYS A 1062 -23.23 3.51 -18.70
CA LYS A 1062 -24.27 2.53 -19.03
C LYS A 1062 -24.34 1.40 -17.99
N ASP A 1063 -25.09 1.64 -16.92
CA ASP A 1063 -25.35 0.68 -15.83
C ASP A 1063 -25.92 -0.67 -16.30
N ILE A 1064 -26.93 -0.67 -17.18
CA ILE A 1064 -27.55 -1.90 -17.71
C ILE A 1064 -26.55 -2.73 -18.53
N GLN A 1065 -25.68 -2.07 -19.30
CA GLN A 1065 -24.64 -2.79 -20.07
C GLN A 1065 -23.62 -3.44 -19.13
N THR A 1066 -23.24 -2.74 -18.05
CA THR A 1066 -22.33 -3.28 -17.04
C THR A 1066 -22.92 -4.52 -16.38
N LEU A 1067 -24.17 -4.47 -15.91
CA LEU A 1067 -24.85 -5.64 -15.33
C LEU A 1067 -24.88 -6.82 -16.31
N ARG A 1068 -25.25 -6.57 -17.57
CA ARG A 1068 -25.31 -7.60 -18.60
C ARG A 1068 -23.94 -8.25 -18.85
N ALA A 1069 -22.88 -7.45 -18.94
CA ALA A 1069 -21.53 -7.97 -19.16
C ALA A 1069 -21.07 -8.91 -18.03
N PHE A 1070 -21.39 -8.62 -16.77
CA PHE A 1070 -21.06 -9.49 -15.64
C PHE A 1070 -21.79 -10.84 -15.71
N LEU A 1071 -23.10 -10.82 -16.02
CA LEU A 1071 -23.90 -12.04 -16.18
C LEU A 1071 -23.44 -12.87 -17.39
N GLU A 1072 -23.13 -12.23 -18.50
CA GLU A 1072 -22.64 -12.92 -19.70
C GLU A 1072 -21.25 -13.51 -19.52
N ALA A 1073 -20.34 -12.82 -18.83
CA ALA A 1073 -19.00 -13.30 -18.50
C ALA A 1073 -19.04 -14.53 -17.59
N GLU A 1074 -19.84 -14.51 -16.51
CA GLU A 1074 -19.90 -15.63 -15.56
C GLU A 1074 -20.59 -16.87 -16.14
N SER A 1075 -21.59 -16.65 -17.00
CA SER A 1075 -22.28 -17.74 -17.72
C SER A 1075 -21.46 -18.31 -18.89
N TYR A 1076 -20.38 -17.66 -19.31
CA TYR A 1076 -19.53 -18.18 -20.37
C TYR A 1076 -18.68 -19.34 -19.83
N ASP A 1077 -18.76 -20.50 -20.47
CA ASP A 1077 -17.94 -21.66 -20.10
C ASP A 1077 -16.55 -21.59 -20.73
N GLY A 1078 -15.74 -20.67 -20.19
CA GLY A 1078 -14.41 -20.39 -20.68
C GLY A 1078 -13.83 -19.13 -20.02
N PRO A 1079 -12.70 -18.63 -20.53
CA PRO A 1079 -12.05 -17.44 -19.98
C PRO A 1079 -12.86 -16.19 -20.32
N SER A 1080 -13.12 -15.37 -19.31
CA SER A 1080 -13.84 -14.10 -19.44
C SER A 1080 -12.97 -12.95 -18.95
N LEU A 1081 -12.90 -11.86 -19.70
CA LEU A 1081 -12.16 -10.64 -19.38
C LEU A 1081 -13.09 -9.43 -19.36
N LEU A 1082 -13.28 -8.86 -18.18
CA LEU A 1082 -14.00 -7.61 -17.94
C LEU A 1082 -12.98 -6.50 -17.66
N ILE A 1083 -12.99 -5.45 -18.48
CA ILE A 1083 -12.15 -4.25 -18.28
C ILE A 1083 -13.05 -3.08 -17.89
N ALA A 1084 -12.91 -2.63 -16.65
CA ALA A 1084 -13.79 -1.67 -16.01
C ALA A 1084 -13.11 -0.31 -15.81
N TYR A 1085 -13.62 0.74 -16.46
CA TYR A 1085 -13.09 2.09 -16.24
C TYR A 1085 -13.32 2.51 -14.79
N SER A 1086 -12.23 2.80 -14.10
CA SER A 1086 -12.23 3.06 -12.67
C SER A 1086 -11.59 4.42 -12.38
N PRO A 1087 -12.37 5.53 -12.39
CA PRO A 1087 -11.86 6.85 -12.03
C PRO A 1087 -11.15 6.84 -10.66
N CYS A 1088 -10.03 7.54 -10.56
CA CYS A 1088 -9.17 7.51 -9.39
C CYS A 1088 -8.74 8.93 -8.96
N ILE A 1089 -8.44 9.11 -7.68
CA ILE A 1089 -7.88 10.37 -7.16
C ILE A 1089 -6.58 10.77 -7.88
N ALA A 1090 -5.84 9.80 -8.43
CA ALA A 1090 -4.63 10.02 -9.21
C ALA A 1090 -4.89 10.75 -10.54
N HIS A 1091 -6.14 10.78 -11.03
CA HIS A 1091 -6.53 11.57 -12.20
C HIS A 1091 -6.61 13.08 -11.87
N GLY A 1092 -6.66 13.41 -10.57
CA GLY A 1092 -6.81 14.77 -10.08
C GLY A 1092 -8.19 15.34 -10.40
N VAL A 1093 -9.22 14.52 -10.17
CA VAL A 1093 -10.64 14.86 -10.28
C VAL A 1093 -11.29 14.81 -8.91
N ASP A 1094 -12.28 15.67 -8.67
CA ASP A 1094 -13.18 15.53 -7.52
C ASP A 1094 -14.04 14.27 -7.69
N MET A 1095 -13.79 13.28 -6.84
CA MET A 1095 -14.43 11.96 -6.89
C MET A 1095 -15.94 12.00 -6.63
N SER A 1096 -16.51 13.12 -6.16
CA SER A 1096 -17.96 13.31 -6.16
C SER A 1096 -18.57 13.40 -7.57
N ASN A 1097 -17.74 13.55 -8.62
CA ASN A 1097 -18.14 13.55 -10.03
C ASN A 1097 -17.75 12.25 -10.76
N ASN A 1098 -17.52 11.14 -10.05
CA ASN A 1098 -17.07 9.88 -10.64
C ASN A 1098 -17.98 9.43 -11.79
N LEU A 1099 -19.30 9.51 -11.62
CA LEU A 1099 -20.26 9.06 -12.63
C LEU A 1099 -20.17 9.90 -13.91
N ARG A 1100 -20.10 11.21 -13.75
CA ARG A 1100 -19.87 12.15 -14.84
C ARG A 1100 -18.57 11.85 -15.59
N GLN A 1101 -17.49 11.48 -14.88
CA GLN A 1101 -16.23 11.14 -15.54
C GLN A 1101 -16.33 9.91 -16.42
N GLN A 1102 -17.04 8.87 -15.96
CA GLN A 1102 -17.28 7.69 -16.79
C GLN A 1102 -18.12 8.02 -18.02
N ASP A 1103 -19.16 8.85 -17.87
CA ASP A 1103 -20.00 9.31 -18.99
C ASP A 1103 -19.20 10.13 -20.02
N LEU A 1104 -18.34 11.06 -19.58
CA LEU A 1104 -17.46 11.83 -20.45
C LEU A 1104 -16.41 10.96 -21.15
N ALA A 1105 -15.84 9.97 -20.46
CA ALA A 1105 -14.89 9.03 -21.06
C ALA A 1105 -15.52 8.21 -22.20
N VAL A 1106 -16.77 7.76 -22.02
CA VAL A 1106 -17.50 7.06 -23.08
C VAL A 1106 -17.93 8.01 -24.20
N SER A 1107 -18.48 9.17 -23.86
CA SER A 1107 -18.98 10.17 -24.82
C SER A 1107 -17.87 10.76 -25.71
N SER A 1108 -16.64 10.85 -25.20
CA SER A 1108 -15.48 11.30 -25.97
C SER A 1108 -14.84 10.19 -26.83
N GLY A 1109 -15.23 8.93 -26.64
CA GLY A 1109 -14.58 7.76 -27.24
C GLY A 1109 -13.27 7.34 -26.57
N HIS A 1110 -12.84 8.03 -25.51
CA HIS A 1110 -11.71 7.60 -24.67
C HIS A 1110 -11.90 6.17 -24.18
N TRP A 1111 -13.14 5.81 -23.84
CA TRP A 1111 -13.52 4.49 -23.35
C TRP A 1111 -14.74 3.92 -24.11
N PRO A 1112 -14.57 3.29 -25.28
CA PRO A 1112 -15.70 2.67 -25.99
C PRO A 1112 -16.27 1.49 -25.18
N LEU A 1113 -17.59 1.29 -25.23
CA LEU A 1113 -18.26 0.15 -24.58
C LEU A 1113 -18.61 -0.90 -25.64
N PHE A 1114 -18.25 -2.15 -25.38
CA PHE A 1114 -18.55 -3.28 -26.25
C PHE A 1114 -18.48 -4.60 -25.48
N ARG A 1115 -19.02 -5.65 -26.10
CA ARG A 1115 -18.93 -7.04 -25.65
C ARG A 1115 -18.58 -7.94 -26.83
N TYR A 1116 -17.60 -8.81 -26.65
CA TYR A 1116 -17.22 -9.87 -27.55
C TYR A 1116 -17.63 -11.19 -26.91
N ASP A 1117 -18.61 -11.87 -27.52
CA ASP A 1117 -19.11 -13.15 -27.02
C ASP A 1117 -18.84 -14.28 -28.03
N PRO A 1118 -17.89 -15.20 -27.73
CA PRO A 1118 -17.57 -16.34 -28.58
C PRO A 1118 -18.76 -17.24 -28.93
N ARG A 1119 -19.81 -17.28 -28.09
CA ARG A 1119 -21.01 -18.09 -28.32
C ARG A 1119 -21.77 -17.64 -29.57
N ARG A 1120 -21.73 -16.34 -29.89
CA ARG A 1120 -22.39 -15.75 -31.06
C ARG A 1120 -21.76 -16.22 -32.37
N ALA A 1121 -20.43 -16.38 -32.39
CA ALA A 1121 -19.74 -16.95 -33.54
C ALA A 1121 -20.23 -18.38 -33.86
N LYS A 1122 -20.49 -19.20 -32.83
CA LYS A 1122 -21.08 -20.55 -32.99
C LYS A 1122 -22.50 -20.51 -33.59
N GLN A 1123 -23.21 -19.39 -33.44
CA GLN A 1123 -24.54 -19.15 -33.99
C GLN A 1123 -24.49 -18.54 -35.41
N GLY A 1124 -23.30 -18.27 -35.96
CA GLY A 1124 -23.13 -17.57 -37.23
C GLY A 1124 -23.32 -16.05 -37.12
N GLU A 1125 -23.32 -15.51 -35.90
CA GLU A 1125 -23.37 -14.08 -35.65
C GLU A 1125 -21.99 -13.48 -35.41
N ASN A 1126 -21.83 -12.18 -35.66
CA ASN A 1126 -20.61 -11.48 -35.29
C ASN A 1126 -20.45 -11.46 -33.76
N PRO A 1127 -19.33 -11.98 -33.21
CA PRO A 1127 -19.12 -12.04 -31.77
C PRO A 1127 -19.00 -10.66 -31.12
N LEU A 1128 -18.51 -9.64 -31.84
CA LEU A 1128 -18.34 -8.29 -31.33
C LEU A 1128 -19.63 -7.47 -31.47
N HIS A 1129 -20.11 -6.92 -30.36
CA HIS A 1129 -21.21 -5.99 -30.28
C HIS A 1129 -20.76 -4.64 -29.70
N MET A 1130 -20.91 -3.56 -30.47
CA MET A 1130 -20.68 -2.21 -29.97
C MET A 1130 -21.87 -1.74 -29.13
N ASP A 1131 -21.63 -1.45 -27.85
CA ASP A 1131 -22.67 -0.96 -26.93
C ASP A 1131 -22.66 0.57 -26.79
N SER A 1132 -21.53 1.25 -27.01
CA SER A 1132 -21.46 2.73 -27.05
C SER A 1132 -21.79 3.30 -28.43
N PRO A 1133 -22.45 4.47 -28.53
CA PRO A 1133 -22.59 5.19 -29.79
C PRO A 1133 -21.25 5.77 -30.27
N LYS A 1134 -21.26 6.38 -31.46
CA LYS A 1134 -20.12 7.18 -31.94
C LYS A 1134 -19.79 8.28 -30.94
N PRO A 1135 -18.50 8.67 -30.77
CA PRO A 1135 -18.12 9.79 -29.91
C PRO A 1135 -18.93 11.05 -30.24
N SER A 1136 -19.52 11.67 -29.21
CA SER A 1136 -20.42 12.82 -29.32
C SER A 1136 -19.80 14.13 -28.82
N ILE A 1137 -18.67 14.06 -28.10
CA ILE A 1137 -17.89 15.23 -27.68
C ILE A 1137 -16.42 15.08 -28.10
N PRO A 1138 -15.69 16.19 -28.30
CA PRO A 1138 -14.24 16.15 -28.48
C PRO A 1138 -13.51 15.56 -27.25
N TYR A 1139 -12.40 14.84 -27.48
CA TYR A 1139 -11.56 14.30 -26.40
C TYR A 1139 -11.00 15.39 -25.48
N ARG A 1140 -10.69 16.56 -26.05
CA ARG A 1140 -10.19 17.71 -25.28
C ARG A 1140 -11.13 18.09 -24.13
N ASP A 1141 -12.44 17.98 -24.32
CA ASP A 1141 -13.42 18.35 -23.30
C ASP A 1141 -13.37 17.40 -22.10
N PHE A 1142 -13.12 16.11 -22.34
CA PHE A 1142 -12.87 15.13 -21.28
C PHE A 1142 -11.52 15.39 -20.60
N ALA A 1143 -10.44 15.50 -21.38
CA ALA A 1143 -9.09 15.73 -20.86
C ALA A 1143 -9.00 17.01 -20.02
N ALA A 1144 -9.74 18.06 -20.41
CA ALA A 1144 -9.81 19.33 -19.69
C ALA A 1144 -10.45 19.23 -18.30
N THR A 1145 -11.10 18.12 -17.96
CA THR A 1145 -11.66 17.91 -16.61
C THR A 1145 -10.70 17.25 -15.64
N GLU A 1146 -9.56 16.72 -16.12
CA GLU A 1146 -8.62 15.97 -15.30
C GLU A 1146 -7.27 16.69 -15.17
N THR A 1147 -6.78 16.82 -13.93
CA THR A 1147 -5.51 17.51 -13.67
C THR A 1147 -4.32 16.83 -14.38
N ARG A 1148 -4.38 15.50 -14.54
CA ARG A 1148 -3.33 14.72 -15.22
C ARG A 1148 -3.11 15.11 -16.69
N PHE A 1149 -4.05 15.77 -17.35
CA PHE A 1149 -3.81 16.35 -18.69
C PHE A 1149 -3.58 17.85 -18.64
N ASN A 1150 -4.36 18.58 -17.83
CA ASN A 1150 -4.26 20.03 -17.74
C ASN A 1150 -2.91 20.54 -17.22
N MET A 1151 -2.26 19.81 -16.31
CA MET A 1151 -0.95 20.21 -15.79
C MET A 1151 0.11 20.29 -16.91
N LEU A 1152 -0.03 19.45 -17.94
CA LEU A 1152 0.88 19.46 -19.08
C LEU A 1152 0.77 20.74 -19.89
N ALA A 1153 -0.44 21.26 -20.11
CA ALA A 1153 -0.65 22.52 -20.83
C ALA A 1153 0.04 23.72 -20.17
N HIS A 1154 0.30 23.65 -18.85
CA HIS A 1154 1.02 24.69 -18.12
C HIS A 1154 2.54 24.53 -18.13
N THR A 1155 3.03 23.29 -18.23
CA THR A 1155 4.47 22.98 -18.13
C THR A 1155 5.12 22.81 -19.49
N HIS A 1156 4.41 22.20 -20.44
CA HIS A 1156 4.84 21.87 -21.81
C HIS A 1156 3.68 22.13 -22.80
N PRO A 1157 3.31 23.39 -23.08
CA PRO A 1157 2.11 23.75 -23.84
C PRO A 1157 2.09 23.19 -25.27
N GLU A 1158 3.24 23.18 -25.96
CA GLU A 1158 3.35 22.65 -27.33
C GLU A 1158 3.13 21.13 -27.37
N ASP A 1159 3.74 20.39 -26.44
CA ASP A 1159 3.56 18.95 -26.30
C ASP A 1159 2.13 18.60 -25.91
N ALA A 1160 1.52 19.37 -25.00
CA ALA A 1160 0.12 19.19 -24.61
C ALA A 1160 -0.83 19.29 -25.81
N GLU A 1161 -0.67 20.33 -26.64
CA GLU A 1161 -1.49 20.52 -27.83
C GLU A 1161 -1.30 19.39 -28.85
N ARG A 1162 -0.04 18.99 -29.10
CA ARG A 1162 0.30 17.86 -29.97
C ARG A 1162 -0.36 16.56 -29.47
N TYR A 1163 -0.21 16.24 -28.19
CA TYR A 1163 -0.77 15.02 -27.62
C TYR A 1163 -2.30 15.01 -27.62
N LEU A 1164 -2.97 16.15 -27.42
CA LEU A 1164 -4.43 16.23 -27.54
C LEU A 1164 -4.90 15.93 -28.96
N HIS A 1165 -4.21 16.44 -29.98
CA HIS A 1165 -4.50 16.13 -31.37
C HIS A 1165 -4.26 14.65 -31.69
N ASP A 1166 -3.11 14.09 -31.27
CA ASP A 1166 -2.82 12.67 -31.46
C ASP A 1166 -3.79 11.75 -30.73
N ALA A 1167 -4.18 12.09 -29.50
CA ALA A 1167 -5.18 11.36 -28.73
C ALA A 1167 -6.51 11.29 -29.47
N GLN A 1168 -7.01 12.42 -29.97
CA GLN A 1168 -8.25 12.48 -30.76
C GLN A 1168 -8.17 11.57 -31.99
N ARG A 1169 -7.04 11.60 -32.72
CA ARG A 1169 -6.82 10.75 -33.89
C ARG A 1169 -6.80 9.26 -33.53
N ILE A 1170 -6.09 8.89 -32.46
CA ILE A 1170 -5.99 7.51 -31.97
C ILE A 1170 -7.38 7.00 -31.56
N ILE A 1171 -8.11 7.79 -30.77
CA ILE A 1171 -9.46 7.45 -30.30
C ILE A 1171 -10.42 7.24 -31.46
N SER A 1172 -10.44 8.18 -32.41
CA SER A 1172 -11.31 8.11 -33.59
C SER A 1172 -10.99 6.88 -34.43
N SER A 1173 -9.70 6.60 -34.64
CA SER A 1173 -9.25 5.42 -35.39
C SER A 1173 -9.62 4.11 -34.71
N ARG A 1174 -9.41 4.01 -33.38
CA ARG A 1174 -9.77 2.83 -32.59
C ARG A 1174 -11.27 2.56 -32.62
N TYR A 1175 -12.09 3.60 -32.43
CA TYR A 1175 -13.55 3.46 -32.51
C TYR A 1175 -13.98 2.98 -33.90
N HIS A 1176 -13.46 3.58 -34.98
CA HIS A 1176 -13.77 3.16 -36.35
C HIS A 1176 -13.37 1.70 -36.61
N TRP A 1177 -12.21 1.29 -36.12
CA TRP A 1177 -11.75 -0.09 -36.24
C TRP A 1177 -12.70 -1.07 -35.56
N TYR A 1178 -13.07 -0.83 -34.29
CA TYR A 1178 -14.03 -1.69 -33.59
C TYR A 1178 -15.41 -1.71 -34.25
N ALA A 1179 -15.88 -0.55 -34.72
CA ALA A 1179 -17.14 -0.47 -35.45
C ALA A 1179 -17.11 -1.23 -36.79
N GLN A 1180 -15.95 -1.30 -37.47
CA GLN A 1180 -15.77 -2.14 -38.66
C GLN A 1180 -15.76 -3.63 -38.29
N LEU A 1181 -15.01 -4.02 -37.27
CA LEU A 1181 -14.96 -5.41 -36.78
C LEU A 1181 -16.36 -5.92 -36.41
N ALA A 1182 -17.17 -5.11 -35.73
CA ALA A 1182 -18.55 -5.44 -35.35
C ALA A 1182 -19.54 -5.53 -36.53
N ARG A 1183 -19.11 -5.15 -37.74
CA ARG A 1183 -19.91 -5.19 -38.99
C ARG A 1183 -19.37 -6.19 -40.01
N LEU A 1184 -18.25 -6.87 -39.72
CA LEU A 1184 -17.74 -7.92 -40.59
C LEU A 1184 -18.83 -9.00 -40.76
N ALA A 1185 -19.09 -9.37 -42.01
CA ALA A 1185 -19.97 -10.48 -42.34
C ALA A 1185 -19.33 -11.78 -41.83
N VAL A 1186 -20.14 -12.63 -41.20
CA VAL A 1186 -19.75 -14.00 -40.82
C VAL A 1186 -20.41 -14.91 -41.86
N ASP A 1187 -19.63 -15.79 -42.50
CA ASP A 1187 -20.13 -16.64 -43.59
C ASP A 1187 -21.39 -17.42 -43.15
N GLU A 1188 -22.39 -17.42 -44.03
CA GLU A 1188 -23.64 -18.15 -43.82
C GLU A 1188 -23.36 -19.65 -43.67
N LYS A 1189 -24.01 -20.30 -42.68
CA LYS A 1189 -24.14 -21.75 -42.65
C LYS A 1189 -24.62 -22.20 -44.04
N LYS A 1190 -23.76 -22.89 -44.80
CA LYS A 1190 -24.27 -23.83 -45.80
C LYS A 1190 -25.16 -24.80 -45.03
N SER A 1191 -26.44 -24.74 -45.33
CA SER A 1191 -27.38 -25.78 -44.98
C SER A 1191 -26.85 -27.08 -45.59
N GLU A 1192 -26.19 -27.92 -44.80
CA GLU A 1192 -26.09 -29.33 -45.12
C GLU A 1192 -27.49 -29.91 -44.98
N GLY A 1193 -28.25 -29.79 -46.08
CA GLY A 1193 -29.43 -30.61 -46.29
C GLY A 1193 -28.99 -32.04 -46.47
N SER A 1194 -29.61 -32.93 -45.68
CA SER A 1194 -29.95 -34.30 -46.04
C SER A 1194 -28.88 -35.14 -46.76
N GLN A 1195 -28.23 -36.04 -46.01
CA GLN A 1195 -28.26 -37.48 -46.29
C GLN A 1195 -28.23 -38.27 -44.99
#